data_AF-A0A7S4GFA4-F1
#
_entry.id   AF-A0A7S4GFA4-F1
#
_cell.length_a   1.000
_cell.length_b   1.000
_cell.length_c   1.000
_cell.angle_alpha   90.00
_cell.angle_beta   90.00
_cell.angle_gamma   90.00
#
_symmetry.space_group_name_H-M   'P 1'
#
loop_
_entity.id
_entity.type
_entity.pdbx_description
1 polymer ?
#
loop_
_entity_poly.entity_id
_entity_poly.type
_entity_poly.pdbx_seq_one_letter_code
_entity_poly.pdbx_strand_id
1 'polypeptide(L)'
;MAQVQDKQLEDIVAQSNAFDQYEKAFQEVLMELDSDELMEPFRREYETLHHSFLKSHESEKRLIKKCQDLVAEILSCQNKVRTADELSAGDQSTIESLRKEIGKARNKLETSKEKEVTAKEKIKQLRIEIKDLENQVKKGVSGLIGHDSTISELAKVRDDLTKERDTQNTQLAAIRADITDYQNKLSRLAAEQNVQDNELLNLKNVIGMKGQELDEQKQRKDTWEHELKGLKGDLTAKGQEIQEKNHVIQNSMQAILRLDEQLMDQKAQTEKAIKEYEQINRKTQKYQQDLEEEIQKNSQILADNQNLNAQLKLKDTEIVQVRAENAKQTKIKDAVLKRNKALEQSKDEVEEERNGLRSGIQAMEEDIAQAQKAAENDRKQMDDLTRERDILNKNYLKAQGSTSKQSDWVLIKENQKRNLEQEIHGFELHAQKQRELIYQLQKETEAYEKDAEDASQKYSKALDAVKTQGHVVQENQKAIQDSENKLKQQQNLFEIVLNERNLYSKQLLELHSEINEMRRKFRIMNHQITQLKDEIQQKEKALVEEHIQQQKLQREKKEYQQKIKRHKTMIDTNDKKITQLSQEINKLNQIINEADAEKSKQKRDYENVMNERDILGAQLIKRNDELAQLYEKIRIQQSMLNKGELQYRDRLLDIRNLSSKISQLTMELNNVRAYISRLADLKRAINTQTKTLNQERAKVKAMYDELENPLNVHRWHKLEGSEPQTFEMIQRIHSLQKQLIAKTEDIQEKEAMIAEKEKLYVELKGILSRQPGPEVAEQLNVYKENLKKKTVQMKSMQASLAHFQSQVTQYTSEYEKVTGELNDIKKTYFKNKRQEQRMQMSGTDMMYASGGSSEPQLTEEQRALLEEQQRLQQQLANQEAIRAQQETERKARMQAQQAMAQEAQEFERLQAQQQERQVPQDFEGTVEKEKEGDAKGVDVEGTVLVKPAAEAASPITEQSPPPDVAEGEPSGGQGDVSDTPKAGDDGPPPGDDSQ
;
A
#
# COMPACT_ATOMS: atom_id res chain seq x y z
N MET A 1 -37.92 28.82 18.31
CA MET A 1 -36.89 29.23 17.34
C MET A 1 -36.87 28.35 16.11
N ALA A 2 -36.61 27.03 16.20
CA ALA A 2 -36.61 26.11 15.04
C ALA A 2 -37.77 26.35 14.02
N GLN A 3 -39.03 26.26 14.46
CA GLN A 3 -40.22 26.51 13.61
C GLN A 3 -40.30 27.91 12.95
N VAL A 4 -39.49 28.89 13.37
CA VAL A 4 -39.37 30.20 12.71
C VAL A 4 -38.28 30.18 11.65
N GLN A 5 -37.21 29.40 11.87
CA GLN A 5 -36.07 29.25 10.96
C GLN A 5 -36.40 28.31 9.80
N ASP A 6 -37.14 27.22 10.06
CA ASP A 6 -37.66 26.33 9.00
C ASP A 6 -38.51 27.14 8.01
N LYS A 7 -39.42 27.97 8.53
CA LYS A 7 -40.32 28.79 7.71
C LYS A 7 -39.60 29.85 6.89
N GLN A 8 -38.55 30.46 7.46
CA GLN A 8 -37.67 31.36 6.70
C GLN A 8 -36.92 30.64 5.58
N LEU A 9 -36.54 29.38 5.76
CA LEU A 9 -35.92 28.57 4.71
C LEU A 9 -36.94 28.18 3.62
N GLU A 10 -38.19 27.86 4.00
CA GLU A 10 -39.30 27.65 3.05
C GLU A 10 -39.59 28.92 2.23
N ASP A 11 -39.65 30.10 2.86
CA ASP A 11 -39.87 31.38 2.19
C ASP A 11 -38.72 31.71 1.19
N ILE A 12 -37.46 31.42 1.54
CA ILE A 12 -36.29 31.59 0.65
C ILE A 12 -36.34 30.60 -0.52
N VAL A 13 -36.68 29.33 -0.28
CA VAL A 13 -36.87 28.34 -1.36
C VAL A 13 -38.01 28.75 -2.30
N ALA A 14 -39.10 29.29 -1.76
CA ALA A 14 -40.21 29.81 -2.56
C ALA A 14 -39.82 31.02 -3.42
N GLN A 15 -38.98 31.94 -2.89
CA GLN A 15 -38.42 33.06 -3.66
C GLN A 15 -37.47 32.60 -4.75
N SER A 16 -36.64 31.59 -4.48
CA SER A 16 -35.74 30.98 -5.48
C SER A 16 -36.51 30.39 -6.68
N ASN A 17 -37.73 29.87 -6.46
CA ASN A 17 -38.62 29.39 -7.52
C ASN A 17 -39.30 30.50 -8.35
N ALA A 18 -39.14 31.77 -8.00
CA ALA A 18 -39.60 32.89 -8.83
C ALA A 18 -38.60 33.27 -9.94
N PHE A 19 -37.39 32.68 -9.95
CA PHE A 19 -36.34 32.95 -10.93
C PHE A 19 -36.82 32.80 -12.38
N ASP A 20 -37.57 31.74 -12.71
CA ASP A 20 -38.16 31.47 -14.03
C ASP A 20 -39.09 32.58 -14.57
N GLN A 21 -39.57 33.49 -13.70
CA GLN A 21 -40.37 34.65 -14.09
C GLN A 21 -39.48 35.86 -14.36
N TYR A 22 -38.44 36.07 -13.55
CA TYR A 22 -37.46 37.13 -13.76
C TYR A 22 -36.59 36.87 -14.99
N GLU A 23 -36.16 35.63 -15.24
CA GLU A 23 -35.42 35.25 -16.44
C GLU A 23 -36.22 35.54 -17.72
N LYS A 24 -37.53 35.25 -17.73
CA LYS A 24 -38.41 35.59 -18.86
C LYS A 24 -38.52 37.11 -19.05
N ALA A 25 -38.75 37.87 -17.99
CA ALA A 25 -38.79 39.33 -18.09
C ALA A 25 -37.45 39.93 -18.59
N PHE A 26 -36.31 39.38 -18.17
CA PHE A 26 -34.99 39.76 -18.70
C PHE A 26 -34.85 39.42 -20.19
N GLN A 27 -35.31 38.24 -20.63
CA GLN A 27 -35.28 37.83 -22.04
C GLN A 27 -36.23 38.66 -22.91
N GLU A 28 -37.43 38.97 -22.41
CA GLU A 28 -38.41 39.84 -23.09
C GLU A 28 -37.85 41.25 -23.30
N VAL A 29 -37.27 41.87 -22.26
CA VAL A 29 -36.63 43.20 -22.38
C VAL A 29 -35.39 43.17 -23.28
N LEU A 30 -34.60 42.08 -23.28
CA LEU A 30 -33.49 41.91 -24.22
C LEU A 30 -33.98 41.80 -25.67
N MET A 31 -35.11 41.14 -25.92
CA MET A 31 -35.71 41.05 -27.26
C MET A 31 -36.32 42.38 -27.73
N GLU A 32 -36.86 43.21 -26.83
CA GLU A 32 -37.28 44.57 -27.17
C GLU A 32 -36.08 45.47 -27.50
N LEU A 33 -35.00 45.39 -26.71
CA LEU A 33 -33.75 46.13 -26.93
C LEU A 33 -32.98 45.69 -28.20
N ASP A 34 -33.25 44.49 -28.72
CA ASP A 34 -32.70 43.97 -29.99
C ASP A 34 -33.25 44.72 -31.23
N SER A 35 -34.28 45.56 -31.06
CA SER A 35 -35.00 46.22 -32.16
C SER A 35 -34.60 47.67 -32.45
N ASP A 36 -33.70 48.28 -31.67
CA ASP A 36 -33.25 49.67 -31.83
C ASP A 36 -31.71 49.79 -31.72
N GLU A 37 -31.02 50.07 -32.83
CA GLU A 37 -29.56 50.22 -32.89
C GLU A 37 -29.02 51.31 -31.94
N LEU A 38 -29.83 52.32 -31.56
CA LEU A 38 -29.41 53.37 -30.63
C LEU A 38 -29.32 52.85 -29.18
N MET A 39 -29.97 51.72 -28.87
CA MET A 39 -30.04 51.13 -27.53
C MET A 39 -28.99 50.03 -27.30
N GLU A 40 -28.20 49.67 -28.30
CA GLU A 40 -27.11 48.68 -28.24
C GLU A 40 -26.15 48.86 -27.03
N PRO A 41 -25.75 50.07 -26.59
CA PRO A 41 -24.93 50.23 -25.39
C PRO A 41 -25.68 49.82 -24.12
N PHE A 42 -26.98 50.12 -24.04
CA PHE A 42 -27.84 49.77 -22.90
C PHE A 42 -28.14 48.25 -22.89
N ARG A 43 -28.35 47.65 -24.08
CA ARG A 43 -28.47 46.21 -24.28
C ARG A 43 -27.29 45.44 -23.67
N ARG A 44 -26.04 45.87 -23.93
CA ARG A 44 -24.83 45.21 -23.39
C ARG A 44 -24.67 45.34 -21.87
N GLU A 45 -24.99 46.50 -21.30
CA GLU A 45 -25.03 46.68 -19.84
C GLU A 45 -26.13 45.80 -19.21
N TYR A 46 -27.27 45.67 -19.88
CA TYR A 46 -28.39 44.83 -19.42
C TYR A 46 -28.10 43.31 -19.57
N GLU A 47 -27.41 42.88 -20.64
CA GLU A 47 -26.85 41.53 -20.76
C GLU A 47 -25.82 41.23 -19.66
N THR A 48 -24.96 42.20 -19.35
CA THR A 48 -23.96 42.08 -18.27
C THR A 48 -24.63 41.96 -16.90
N LEU A 49 -25.69 42.74 -16.66
CA LEU A 49 -26.55 42.65 -15.48
C LEU A 49 -27.23 41.27 -15.41
N HIS A 50 -27.84 40.80 -16.50
CA HIS A 50 -28.48 39.48 -16.58
C HIS A 50 -27.49 38.34 -16.30
N HIS A 51 -26.28 38.39 -16.86
CA HIS A 51 -25.23 37.42 -16.58
C HIS A 51 -24.78 37.46 -15.10
N SER A 52 -24.71 38.64 -14.50
CA SER A 52 -24.41 38.79 -13.06
C SER A 52 -25.53 38.23 -12.17
N PHE A 53 -26.79 38.39 -12.58
CA PHE A 53 -27.97 37.86 -11.91
C PHE A 53 -28.03 36.33 -11.97
N LEU A 54 -27.84 35.74 -13.16
CA LEU A 54 -27.68 34.29 -13.34
C LEU A 54 -26.59 33.71 -12.44
N LYS A 55 -25.41 34.34 -12.41
CA LYS A 55 -24.27 33.92 -11.57
C LYS A 55 -24.55 34.06 -10.08
N SER A 56 -25.32 35.08 -9.68
CA SER A 56 -25.79 35.27 -8.30
C SER A 56 -26.76 34.15 -7.90
N HIS A 57 -27.78 33.87 -8.71
CA HIS A 57 -28.76 32.80 -8.46
C HIS A 57 -28.12 31.41 -8.45
N GLU A 58 -27.12 31.14 -9.31
CA GLU A 58 -26.32 29.92 -9.20
C GLU A 58 -25.60 29.79 -7.85
N SER A 59 -25.08 30.90 -7.30
CA SER A 59 -24.43 30.91 -5.99
C SER A 59 -25.43 30.72 -4.84
N GLU A 60 -26.59 31.36 -4.94
CA GLU A 60 -27.74 31.20 -4.03
C GLU A 60 -28.23 29.74 -4.00
N LYS A 61 -28.45 29.13 -5.16
CA LYS A 61 -28.91 27.74 -5.31
C LYS A 61 -27.94 26.73 -4.70
N ARG A 62 -26.62 26.98 -4.81
CA ARG A 62 -25.58 26.21 -4.10
C ARG A 62 -25.63 26.44 -2.58
N LEU A 63 -25.95 27.66 -2.14
CA LEU A 63 -26.10 28.01 -0.71
C LEU A 63 -27.34 27.35 -0.10
N ILE A 64 -28.51 27.45 -0.75
CA ILE A 64 -29.78 26.83 -0.36
C ILE A 64 -29.60 25.32 -0.20
N LYS A 65 -28.97 24.66 -1.19
CA LYS A 65 -28.66 23.22 -1.09
C LYS A 65 -27.79 22.92 0.13
N LYS A 66 -26.72 23.70 0.36
CA LYS A 66 -25.85 23.53 1.53
C LYS A 66 -26.58 23.76 2.85
N CYS A 67 -27.56 24.67 2.89
CA CYS A 67 -28.44 24.86 4.04
C CYS A 67 -29.38 23.67 4.27
N GLN A 68 -29.95 23.08 3.21
CA GLN A 68 -30.77 21.86 3.29
C GLN A 68 -29.95 20.66 3.79
N ASP A 69 -28.74 20.47 3.23
CA ASP A 69 -27.79 19.43 3.66
C ASP A 69 -27.44 19.60 5.16
N LEU A 70 -27.11 20.83 5.60
CA LEU A 70 -26.82 21.15 7.01
C LEU A 70 -28.03 20.97 7.93
N VAL A 71 -29.25 21.28 7.50
CA VAL A 71 -30.48 21.02 8.29
C VAL A 71 -30.70 19.52 8.45
N ALA A 72 -30.47 18.71 7.41
CA ALA A 72 -30.53 17.26 7.51
C ALA A 72 -29.45 16.69 8.46
N GLU A 73 -28.23 17.21 8.43
CA GLU A 73 -27.19 16.86 9.41
C GLU A 73 -27.55 17.28 10.84
N ILE A 74 -28.10 18.49 11.04
CA ILE A 74 -28.56 18.98 12.34
C ILE A 74 -29.67 18.08 12.90
N LEU A 75 -30.66 17.70 12.09
CA LEU A 75 -31.73 16.76 12.50
C LEU A 75 -31.17 15.37 12.81
N SER A 76 -30.19 14.88 12.04
CA SER A 76 -29.48 13.63 12.33
C SER A 76 -28.75 13.68 13.68
N CYS A 77 -28.04 14.78 13.95
CA CYS A 77 -27.34 15.02 15.21
C CYS A 77 -28.32 15.23 16.38
N GLN A 78 -29.43 15.93 16.19
CA GLN A 78 -30.46 16.13 17.22
C GLN A 78 -31.12 14.81 17.62
N ASN A 79 -31.38 13.91 16.66
CA ASN A 79 -31.86 12.56 16.95
C ASN A 79 -30.81 11.73 17.72
N LYS A 80 -29.53 11.81 17.34
CA LYS A 80 -28.43 11.13 18.06
C LYS A 80 -28.27 11.65 19.49
N VAL A 81 -28.30 12.97 19.68
CA VAL A 81 -28.27 13.63 21.00
C VAL A 81 -29.47 13.18 21.82
N ARG A 82 -30.69 13.19 21.27
CA ARG A 82 -31.88 12.68 21.95
C ARG A 82 -31.74 11.22 22.39
N THR A 83 -31.21 10.33 21.54
CA THR A 83 -30.96 8.93 21.96
C THR A 83 -29.88 8.81 23.04
N ALA A 84 -28.89 9.72 23.05
CA ALA A 84 -27.89 9.79 24.11
C ALA A 84 -28.47 10.36 25.42
N ASP A 85 -29.40 11.33 25.35
CA ASP A 85 -30.13 11.86 26.51
C ASP A 85 -31.09 10.82 27.10
N GLU A 86 -31.78 10.04 26.26
CA GLU A 86 -32.65 8.93 26.70
C GLU A 86 -31.84 7.81 27.39
N LEU A 87 -30.63 7.51 26.91
CA LEU A 87 -29.68 6.61 27.60
C LEU A 87 -29.14 7.22 28.90
N SER A 88 -28.69 8.48 28.86
CA SER A 88 -28.15 9.23 29.99
C SER A 88 -29.18 9.39 31.13
N ALA A 89 -30.47 9.53 30.81
CA ALA A 89 -31.55 9.53 31.80
C ALA A 89 -31.72 8.16 32.49
N GLY A 90 -31.52 7.06 31.75
CA GLY A 90 -31.45 5.71 32.30
C GLY A 90 -30.25 5.53 33.24
N ASP A 91 -29.07 5.99 32.82
CA ASP A 91 -27.85 5.97 33.63
C ASP A 91 -27.98 6.85 34.88
N GLN A 92 -28.62 8.02 34.78
CA GLN A 92 -28.85 8.90 35.94
C GLN A 92 -29.74 8.21 37.00
N SER A 93 -30.76 7.46 36.57
CA SER A 93 -31.63 6.68 37.46
C SER A 93 -30.88 5.54 38.17
N THR A 94 -29.99 4.83 37.48
CA THR A 94 -29.14 3.81 38.12
C THR A 94 -28.06 4.44 39.01
N ILE A 95 -27.50 5.60 38.65
CA ILE A 95 -26.59 6.38 39.51
C ILE A 95 -27.27 6.81 40.81
N GLU A 96 -28.54 7.24 40.78
CA GLU A 96 -29.28 7.58 42.00
C GLU A 96 -29.58 6.37 42.88
N SER A 97 -29.91 5.21 42.30
CA SER A 97 -30.08 3.98 43.08
C SER A 97 -28.75 3.54 43.74
N LEU A 98 -27.65 3.55 42.99
CA LEU A 98 -26.31 3.23 43.50
C LEU A 98 -25.84 4.22 44.57
N ARG A 99 -26.10 5.53 44.43
CA ARG A 99 -25.84 6.52 45.50
C ARG A 99 -26.61 6.21 46.77
N LYS A 100 -27.86 5.75 46.65
CA LYS A 100 -28.73 5.35 47.77
C LYS A 100 -28.25 4.06 48.45
N GLU A 101 -27.51 3.21 47.75
CA GLU A 101 -26.86 2.01 48.31
C GLU A 101 -25.49 2.31 48.93
N ILE A 102 -24.69 3.20 48.31
CA ILE A 102 -23.43 3.71 48.89
C ILE A 102 -23.68 4.37 50.25
N GLY A 103 -24.78 5.10 50.41
CA GLY A 103 -25.21 5.64 51.72
C GLY A 103 -25.46 4.55 52.77
N LYS A 104 -26.13 3.46 52.40
CA LYS A 104 -26.37 2.29 53.28
C LYS A 104 -25.08 1.53 53.58
N ALA A 105 -24.13 1.49 52.65
CA ALA A 105 -22.83 0.83 52.82
C ALA A 105 -21.92 1.61 53.78
N ARG A 106 -21.87 2.95 53.68
CA ARG A 106 -21.09 3.81 54.59
C ARG A 106 -21.49 3.65 56.05
N ASN A 107 -22.79 3.72 56.36
CA ASN A 107 -23.26 3.51 57.74
C ASN A 107 -22.90 2.12 58.30
N LYS A 108 -22.88 1.07 57.45
CA LYS A 108 -22.42 -0.27 57.87
C LYS A 108 -20.91 -0.30 58.14
N LEU A 109 -20.11 0.37 57.32
CA LEU A 109 -18.65 0.46 57.51
C LEU A 109 -18.28 1.20 58.80
N GLU A 110 -18.99 2.29 59.13
CA GLU A 110 -18.83 3.03 60.39
C GLU A 110 -19.03 2.10 61.59
N THR A 111 -20.19 1.43 61.68
CA THR A 111 -20.51 0.47 62.76
C THR A 111 -19.67 -0.80 62.78
N SER A 112 -18.81 -1.01 61.78
CA SER A 112 -17.81 -2.08 61.74
C SER A 112 -16.47 -1.62 62.30
N LYS A 113 -16.06 -0.37 62.03
CA LYS A 113 -14.81 0.20 62.56
C LYS A 113 -14.86 0.41 64.08
N GLU A 114 -16.00 0.83 64.62
CA GLU A 114 -16.21 0.93 66.08
C GLU A 114 -16.02 -0.43 66.79
N LYS A 115 -16.46 -1.52 66.14
CA LYS A 115 -16.29 -2.89 66.64
C LYS A 115 -14.85 -3.39 66.48
N GLU A 116 -14.13 -2.94 65.47
CA GLU A 116 -12.72 -3.27 65.27
C GLU A 116 -11.81 -2.59 66.31
N VAL A 117 -12.08 -1.32 66.64
CA VAL A 117 -11.36 -0.57 67.70
C VAL A 117 -11.55 -1.25 69.05
N THR A 118 -12.80 -1.46 69.47
CA THR A 118 -13.13 -2.09 70.76
C THR A 118 -12.63 -3.54 70.88
N ALA A 119 -12.52 -4.28 69.77
CA ALA A 119 -11.87 -5.59 69.75
C ALA A 119 -10.34 -5.49 69.94
N LYS A 120 -9.68 -4.53 69.27
CA LYS A 120 -8.22 -4.29 69.41
C LYS A 120 -7.82 -3.85 70.82
N GLU A 121 -8.70 -3.15 71.54
CA GLU A 121 -8.47 -2.76 72.94
C GLU A 121 -8.56 -3.96 73.90
N LYS A 122 -9.56 -4.83 73.75
CA LYS A 122 -9.65 -6.09 74.52
C LYS A 122 -8.44 -7.01 74.30
N ILE A 123 -7.96 -7.12 73.06
CA ILE A 123 -6.75 -7.90 72.73
C ILE A 123 -5.49 -7.32 73.40
N LYS A 124 -5.45 -6.00 73.66
CA LYS A 124 -4.38 -5.37 74.45
C LYS A 124 -4.46 -5.72 75.95
N GLN A 125 -5.66 -5.72 76.53
CA GLN A 125 -5.87 -6.04 77.95
C GLN A 125 -5.48 -7.50 78.27
N LEU A 126 -5.98 -8.46 77.50
CA LEU A 126 -5.68 -9.89 77.68
C LEU A 126 -4.18 -10.23 77.55
N ARG A 127 -3.41 -9.42 76.83
CA ARG A 127 -1.94 -9.56 76.70
C ARG A 127 -1.15 -9.02 77.91
N ILE A 128 -1.80 -8.31 78.83
CA ILE A 128 -1.19 -7.85 80.09
C ILE A 128 -1.43 -8.91 81.18
N GLU A 129 -2.66 -9.39 81.33
CA GLU A 129 -3.05 -10.39 82.34
C GLU A 129 -2.24 -11.70 82.24
N ILE A 130 -1.99 -12.18 81.02
CA ILE A 130 -1.12 -13.35 80.77
C ILE A 130 0.30 -13.12 81.34
N LYS A 131 0.82 -11.90 81.25
CA LYS A 131 2.19 -11.55 81.65
C LYS A 131 2.34 -11.37 83.17
N ASP A 132 1.27 -11.03 83.87
CA ASP A 132 1.28 -10.94 85.33
C ASP A 132 1.14 -12.33 85.98
N LEU A 133 0.37 -13.24 85.37
CA LEU A 133 0.23 -14.62 85.85
C LEU A 133 1.53 -15.44 85.74
N GLU A 134 2.34 -15.26 84.69
CA GLU A 134 3.66 -15.91 84.56
C GLU A 134 4.65 -15.54 85.68
N ASN A 135 4.45 -14.40 86.37
CA ASN A 135 5.34 -13.92 87.43
C ASN A 135 5.00 -14.47 88.82
N GLN A 136 3.76 -14.91 89.08
CA GLN A 136 3.37 -15.41 90.41
C GLN A 136 3.82 -16.85 90.68
N VAL A 137 4.09 -17.65 89.64
CA VAL A 137 4.42 -19.10 89.76
C VAL A 137 5.89 -19.36 90.14
N LYS A 138 6.71 -18.32 90.37
CA LYS A 138 8.19 -18.43 90.56
C LYS A 138 8.73 -18.06 91.95
N LYS A 139 7.91 -18.03 93.01
CA LYS A 139 8.37 -17.80 94.40
C LYS A 139 7.59 -18.59 95.46
N GLY A 140 8.31 -19.29 96.36
CA GLY A 140 7.77 -19.78 97.65
C GLY A 140 8.14 -21.23 97.98
N VAL A 141 8.97 -21.44 99.02
CA VAL A 141 9.36 -22.77 99.56
C VAL A 141 9.58 -22.66 101.08
N SER A 142 9.30 -23.76 101.81
CA SER A 142 9.74 -24.05 103.20
C SER A 142 8.90 -23.52 104.39
N GLY A 143 8.92 -24.28 105.49
CA GLY A 143 8.28 -24.06 106.79
C GLY A 143 8.30 -25.35 107.64
N LEU A 144 8.56 -25.29 108.96
CA LEU A 144 8.99 -26.47 109.77
C LEU A 144 8.60 -26.43 111.27
N ILE A 145 8.46 -27.63 111.87
CA ILE A 145 8.74 -28.04 113.28
C ILE A 145 7.83 -27.57 114.44
N GLY A 146 7.46 -28.52 115.33
CA GLY A 146 7.62 -28.33 116.80
C GLY A 146 6.54 -28.86 117.78
N HIS A 147 6.76 -30.04 118.37
CA HIS A 147 6.84 -30.39 119.82
C HIS A 147 6.11 -29.56 120.91
N ASP A 148 5.76 -30.06 122.11
CA ASP A 148 5.49 -31.39 122.71
C ASP A 148 5.05 -31.18 124.20
N SER A 149 4.30 -32.09 124.83
CA SER A 149 4.17 -32.27 126.32
C SER A 149 2.93 -33.09 126.77
N THR A 150 2.85 -34.35 126.33
CA THR A 150 1.78 -35.27 126.79
C THR A 150 1.91 -35.69 128.26
N ILE A 151 0.84 -36.33 128.79
CA ILE A 151 0.72 -37.24 129.97
C ILE A 151 -0.38 -36.86 130.98
N SER A 152 -0.78 -35.58 131.12
CA SER A 152 -2.01 -35.25 131.89
C SER A 152 -3.28 -35.27 131.01
N GLU A 153 -3.16 -34.88 129.75
CA GLU A 153 -4.30 -34.71 128.85
C GLU A 153 -4.81 -36.02 128.22
N LEU A 154 -4.06 -37.13 128.35
CA LEU A 154 -4.36 -38.41 127.68
C LEU A 154 -5.75 -38.99 128.02
N ALA A 155 -6.37 -38.59 129.14
CA ALA A 155 -7.75 -38.94 129.47
C ALA A 155 -8.80 -38.13 128.71
N LYS A 156 -8.54 -36.86 128.38
CA LYS A 156 -9.39 -36.01 127.51
C LYS A 156 -9.18 -36.33 126.04
N VAL A 157 -7.93 -36.56 125.65
CA VAL A 157 -7.51 -36.90 124.28
C VAL A 157 -8.33 -38.07 123.70
N ARG A 158 -8.81 -39.04 124.50
CA ARG A 158 -9.74 -40.09 124.00
C ARG A 158 -11.09 -39.52 123.50
N ASP A 159 -11.67 -38.59 124.25
CA ASP A 159 -13.01 -38.03 124.00
C ASP A 159 -12.97 -36.84 123.03
N ASP A 160 -11.80 -36.23 122.86
CA ASP A 160 -11.55 -35.24 121.84
C ASP A 160 -11.11 -35.90 120.51
N LEU A 161 -10.25 -36.94 120.51
CA LEU A 161 -9.93 -37.73 119.30
C LEU A 161 -11.16 -38.42 118.69
N THR A 162 -12.19 -38.74 119.47
CA THR A 162 -13.43 -39.31 118.90
C THR A 162 -14.26 -38.27 118.17
N LYS A 163 -14.35 -37.04 118.70
CA LYS A 163 -14.92 -35.89 117.97
C LYS A 163 -14.05 -35.48 116.78
N GLU A 164 -12.73 -35.51 116.94
CA GLU A 164 -11.76 -35.15 115.90
C GLU A 164 -11.79 -36.16 114.76
N ARG A 165 -11.92 -37.46 115.04
CA ARG A 165 -12.15 -38.49 114.02
C ARG A 165 -13.47 -38.24 113.27
N ASP A 166 -14.52 -37.74 113.93
CA ASP A 166 -15.79 -37.46 113.26
C ASP A 166 -15.79 -36.13 112.48
N THR A 167 -15.07 -35.10 112.92
CA THR A 167 -14.84 -33.88 112.12
C THR A 167 -13.85 -34.12 110.98
N GLN A 168 -12.80 -34.91 111.18
CA GLN A 168 -11.90 -35.37 110.11
C GLN A 168 -12.66 -36.25 109.10
N ASN A 169 -13.63 -37.07 109.53
CA ASN A 169 -14.49 -37.82 108.61
C ASN A 169 -15.41 -36.90 107.78
N THR A 170 -16.00 -35.85 108.35
CA THR A 170 -16.81 -34.90 107.56
C THR A 170 -15.94 -34.03 106.65
N GLN A 171 -14.74 -33.64 107.08
CA GLN A 171 -13.75 -32.98 106.22
C GLN A 171 -13.25 -33.88 105.09
N LEU A 172 -12.98 -35.17 105.36
CA LEU A 172 -12.63 -36.15 104.33
C LEU A 172 -13.80 -36.42 103.37
N ALA A 173 -15.05 -36.36 103.84
CA ALA A 173 -16.22 -36.43 102.96
C ALA A 173 -16.32 -35.19 102.06
N ALA A 174 -16.12 -33.99 102.60
CA ALA A 174 -16.08 -32.74 101.82
C ALA A 174 -14.93 -32.74 100.80
N ILE A 175 -13.71 -33.07 101.22
CA ILE A 175 -12.53 -33.15 100.35
C ILE A 175 -12.73 -34.24 99.26
N ARG A 176 -13.39 -35.36 99.56
CA ARG A 176 -13.76 -36.35 98.53
C ARG A 176 -14.79 -35.83 97.55
N ALA A 177 -15.79 -35.08 98.02
CA ALA A 177 -16.76 -34.42 97.14
C ALA A 177 -16.06 -33.40 96.23
N ASP A 178 -15.22 -32.52 96.79
CA ASP A 178 -14.39 -31.57 96.04
C ASP A 178 -13.50 -32.29 95.01
N ILE A 179 -12.83 -33.37 95.39
CA ILE A 179 -12.01 -34.18 94.47
C ILE A 179 -12.85 -34.73 93.33
N THR A 180 -14.05 -35.27 93.58
CA THR A 180 -14.93 -35.73 92.50
C THR A 180 -15.42 -34.57 91.62
N ASP A 181 -15.68 -33.40 92.20
CA ASP A 181 -16.08 -32.21 91.44
C ASP A 181 -14.93 -31.65 90.59
N TYR A 182 -13.70 -31.68 91.09
CA TYR A 182 -12.50 -31.35 90.31
C TYR A 182 -12.21 -32.39 89.23
N GLN A 183 -12.42 -33.68 89.49
CA GLN A 183 -12.34 -34.74 88.46
C GLN A 183 -13.42 -34.55 87.37
N ASN A 184 -14.64 -34.20 87.74
CA ASN A 184 -15.72 -33.89 86.80
C ASN A 184 -15.43 -32.64 85.97
N LYS A 185 -14.89 -31.57 86.59
CA LYS A 185 -14.41 -30.36 85.88
C LYS A 185 -13.26 -30.67 84.93
N LEU A 186 -12.28 -31.45 85.36
CA LEU A 186 -11.11 -31.81 84.55
C LEU A 186 -11.49 -32.74 83.39
N SER A 187 -12.45 -33.65 83.59
CA SER A 187 -13.05 -34.47 82.52
C SER A 187 -13.82 -33.61 81.50
N ARG A 188 -14.60 -32.62 81.95
CA ARG A 188 -15.24 -31.64 81.05
C ARG A 188 -14.23 -30.83 80.24
N LEU A 189 -13.22 -30.26 80.90
CA LEU A 189 -12.17 -29.48 80.23
C LEU A 189 -11.39 -30.33 79.23
N ALA A 190 -11.11 -31.61 79.54
CA ALA A 190 -10.49 -32.53 78.58
C ALA A 190 -11.40 -32.85 77.38
N ALA A 191 -12.72 -32.94 77.58
CA ALA A 191 -13.68 -33.11 76.49
C ALA A 191 -13.80 -31.84 75.62
N GLU A 192 -13.87 -30.66 76.25
CA GLU A 192 -13.88 -29.35 75.57
C GLU A 192 -12.58 -29.12 74.79
N GLN A 193 -11.42 -29.49 75.35
CA GLN A 193 -10.15 -29.47 74.63
C GLN A 193 -10.17 -30.40 73.42
N ASN A 194 -10.66 -31.63 73.55
CA ASN A 194 -10.78 -32.56 72.40
C ASN A 194 -11.71 -32.01 71.31
N VAL A 195 -12.79 -31.28 71.66
CA VAL A 195 -13.63 -30.58 70.67
C VAL A 195 -12.81 -29.48 69.97
N GLN A 196 -12.11 -28.63 70.73
CA GLN A 196 -11.28 -27.54 70.18
C GLN A 196 -10.13 -28.05 69.29
N ASP A 197 -9.46 -29.15 69.66
CA ASP A 197 -8.40 -29.77 68.84
C ASP A 197 -8.96 -30.35 67.52
N ASN A 198 -10.17 -30.93 67.54
CA ASN A 198 -10.87 -31.36 66.33
C ASN A 198 -11.36 -30.18 65.48
N GLU A 199 -11.82 -29.09 66.08
CA GLU A 199 -12.15 -27.84 65.37
C GLU A 199 -10.90 -27.20 64.74
N LEU A 200 -9.76 -27.18 65.44
CA LEU A 200 -8.47 -26.72 64.92
C LEU A 200 -7.99 -27.59 63.75
N LEU A 201 -8.13 -28.92 63.84
CA LEU A 201 -7.79 -29.83 62.73
C LEU A 201 -8.69 -29.58 61.51
N ASN A 202 -10.00 -29.41 61.72
CA ASN A 202 -10.94 -29.07 60.64
C ASN A 202 -10.63 -27.69 60.03
N LEU A 203 -10.34 -26.67 60.83
CA LEU A 203 -9.92 -25.35 60.35
C LEU A 203 -8.62 -25.44 59.55
N LYS A 204 -7.65 -26.24 60.00
CA LYS A 204 -6.37 -26.45 59.29
C LYS A 204 -6.56 -27.15 57.94
N ASN A 205 -7.47 -28.12 57.87
CA ASN A 205 -7.87 -28.78 56.62
C ASN A 205 -8.58 -27.79 55.66
N VAL A 206 -9.50 -26.97 56.18
CA VAL A 206 -10.19 -25.93 55.40
C VAL A 206 -9.20 -24.87 54.89
N ILE A 207 -8.22 -24.46 55.70
CA ILE A 207 -7.13 -23.55 55.27
C ILE A 207 -6.29 -24.21 54.16
N GLY A 208 -5.97 -25.50 54.27
CA GLY A 208 -5.27 -26.25 53.23
C GLY A 208 -6.04 -26.29 51.90
N MET A 209 -7.33 -26.63 51.94
CA MET A 209 -8.20 -26.61 50.76
C MET A 209 -8.34 -25.21 50.16
N LYS A 210 -8.44 -24.16 51.00
CA LYS A 210 -8.47 -22.77 50.52
C LYS A 210 -7.14 -22.27 49.99
N GLY A 211 -6.00 -22.84 50.40
CA GLY A 211 -4.71 -22.65 49.75
C GLY A 211 -4.70 -23.22 48.33
N GLN A 212 -5.15 -24.46 48.17
CA GLN A 212 -5.25 -25.12 46.85
C GLN A 212 -6.23 -24.39 45.91
N GLU A 213 -7.42 -24.01 46.39
CA GLU A 213 -8.35 -23.16 45.63
C GLU A 213 -7.71 -21.82 45.23
N LEU A 214 -6.94 -21.18 46.13
CA LEU A 214 -6.27 -19.92 45.83
C LEU A 214 -5.21 -20.08 44.73
N ASP A 215 -4.43 -21.17 44.76
CA ASP A 215 -3.37 -21.40 43.77
C ASP A 215 -3.94 -21.84 42.41
N GLU A 216 -5.03 -22.61 42.36
CA GLU A 216 -5.80 -22.80 41.12
C GLU A 216 -6.32 -21.47 40.55
N GLN A 217 -6.82 -20.57 41.40
CA GLN A 217 -7.36 -19.29 40.97
C GLN A 217 -6.27 -18.31 40.53
N LYS A 218 -5.05 -18.38 41.10
CA LYS A 218 -3.87 -17.70 40.56
C LYS A 218 -3.56 -18.22 39.16
N GLN A 219 -3.42 -19.54 38.97
CA GLN A 219 -3.12 -20.10 37.65
C GLN A 219 -4.16 -19.71 36.59
N ARG A 220 -5.46 -19.70 36.94
CA ARG A 220 -6.52 -19.20 36.05
C ARG A 220 -6.39 -17.70 35.76
N LYS A 221 -6.08 -16.87 36.78
CA LYS A 221 -5.78 -15.45 36.58
C LYS A 221 -4.58 -15.26 35.65
N ASP A 222 -3.49 -15.99 35.87
CA ASP A 222 -2.25 -15.90 35.08
C ASP A 222 -2.51 -16.29 33.60
N THR A 223 -3.31 -17.34 33.35
CA THR A 223 -3.73 -17.69 31.97
C THR A 223 -4.60 -16.60 31.34
N TRP A 224 -5.58 -16.06 32.07
CA TRP A 224 -6.44 -15.00 31.54
C TRP A 224 -5.71 -13.66 31.36
N GLU A 225 -4.72 -13.33 32.19
CA GLU A 225 -3.86 -12.16 31.98
C GLU A 225 -2.93 -12.35 30.79
N HIS A 226 -2.44 -13.57 30.55
CA HIS A 226 -1.68 -13.91 29.34
C HIS A 226 -2.56 -13.79 28.08
N GLU A 227 -3.77 -14.36 28.09
CA GLU A 227 -4.75 -14.25 27.00
C GLU A 227 -5.18 -12.79 26.77
N LEU A 228 -5.48 -12.02 27.82
CA LEU A 228 -5.83 -10.61 27.73
C LEU A 228 -4.66 -9.76 27.20
N LYS A 229 -3.41 -10.10 27.56
CA LYS A 229 -2.20 -9.46 27.03
C LYS A 229 -1.97 -9.83 25.56
N GLY A 230 -2.23 -11.07 25.17
CA GLY A 230 -2.26 -11.53 23.78
C GLY A 230 -3.29 -10.75 22.96
N LEU A 231 -4.56 -10.76 23.38
CA LEU A 231 -5.66 -10.06 22.72
C LEU A 231 -5.45 -8.53 22.65
N LYS A 232 -4.85 -7.91 23.67
CA LYS A 232 -4.43 -6.50 23.61
C LYS A 232 -3.29 -6.29 22.61
N GLY A 233 -2.32 -7.21 22.57
CA GLY A 233 -1.27 -7.25 21.55
C GLY A 233 -1.85 -7.33 20.14
N ASP A 234 -2.71 -8.32 19.88
CA ASP A 234 -3.42 -8.49 18.61
C ASP A 234 -4.26 -7.27 18.24
N LEU A 235 -4.97 -6.65 19.19
CA LEU A 235 -5.72 -5.42 18.95
C LEU A 235 -4.81 -4.25 18.57
N THR A 236 -3.66 -4.09 19.24
CA THR A 236 -2.67 -3.05 18.86
C THR A 236 -2.01 -3.34 17.52
N ALA A 237 -1.66 -4.60 17.21
CA ALA A 237 -1.11 -5.01 15.93
C ALA A 237 -2.12 -4.85 14.79
N LYS A 238 -3.41 -5.12 15.03
CA LYS A 238 -4.48 -4.83 14.07
C LYS A 238 -4.76 -3.34 13.93
N GLY A 239 -4.63 -2.55 15.01
CA GLY A 239 -4.66 -1.09 14.94
C GLY A 239 -3.53 -0.52 14.08
N GLN A 240 -2.30 -1.03 14.25
CA GLN A 240 -1.14 -0.69 13.43
C GLN A 240 -1.32 -1.15 11.98
N GLU A 241 -1.76 -2.39 11.74
CA GLU A 241 -2.05 -2.87 10.39
C GLU A 241 -3.13 -2.00 9.71
N ILE A 242 -4.19 -1.60 10.40
CA ILE A 242 -5.21 -0.68 9.88
C ILE A 242 -4.61 0.69 9.57
N GLN A 243 -3.72 1.24 10.40
CA GLN A 243 -3.01 2.49 10.11
C GLN A 243 -2.10 2.36 8.89
N GLU A 244 -1.32 1.28 8.77
CA GLU A 244 -0.51 0.99 7.58
C GLU A 244 -1.37 0.84 6.33
N LYS A 245 -2.49 0.09 6.39
CA LYS A 245 -3.43 -0.03 5.25
C LYS A 245 -4.02 1.33 4.89
N ASN A 246 -4.43 2.15 5.85
CA ASN A 246 -4.94 3.49 5.58
C ASN A 246 -3.88 4.40 4.95
N HIS A 247 -2.62 4.32 5.39
CA HIS A 247 -1.54 5.09 4.80
C HIS A 247 -1.19 4.61 3.38
N VAL A 248 -1.22 3.29 3.15
CA VAL A 248 -1.10 2.69 1.80
C VAL A 248 -2.29 3.10 0.91
N ILE A 249 -3.50 3.16 1.44
CA ILE A 249 -4.69 3.65 0.73
C ILE A 249 -4.49 5.12 0.34
N GLN A 250 -4.12 6.01 1.27
CA GLN A 250 -3.80 7.41 0.94
C GLN A 250 -2.70 7.54 -0.12
N ASN A 251 -1.60 6.79 0.02
CA ASN A 251 -0.50 6.82 -0.94
C ASN A 251 -0.95 6.29 -2.32
N SER A 252 -1.79 5.26 -2.37
CA SER A 252 -2.38 4.75 -3.61
C SER A 252 -3.38 5.74 -4.23
N MET A 253 -4.12 6.50 -3.42
CA MET A 253 -5.07 7.51 -3.90
C MET A 253 -4.34 8.74 -4.47
N GLN A 254 -3.22 9.14 -3.86
CA GLN A 254 -2.30 10.13 -4.45
C GLN A 254 -1.61 9.61 -5.72
N ALA A 255 -1.26 8.32 -5.77
CA ALA A 255 -0.70 7.70 -6.98
C ALA A 255 -1.74 7.64 -8.12
N ILE A 256 -3.01 7.34 -7.82
CA ILE A 256 -4.12 7.39 -8.78
C ILE A 256 -4.30 8.81 -9.31
N LEU A 257 -4.34 9.83 -8.43
CA LEU A 257 -4.45 11.23 -8.87
C LEU A 257 -3.31 11.66 -9.79
N ARG A 258 -2.05 11.28 -9.47
CA ARG A 258 -0.89 11.53 -10.35
C ARG A 258 -0.95 10.74 -11.66
N LEU A 259 -1.50 9.52 -11.65
CA LEU A 259 -1.70 8.73 -12.86
C LEU A 259 -2.80 9.33 -13.74
N ASP A 260 -3.91 9.81 -13.18
CA ASP A 260 -4.96 10.51 -13.93
C ASP A 260 -4.46 11.84 -14.52
N GLU A 261 -3.62 12.58 -13.78
CA GLU A 261 -2.93 13.79 -14.25
C GLU A 261 -1.98 13.46 -15.43
N GLN A 262 -1.13 12.43 -15.28
CA GLN A 262 -0.26 11.95 -16.36
C GLN A 262 -1.03 11.40 -17.56
N LEU A 263 -2.21 10.80 -17.35
CA LEU A 263 -3.06 10.25 -18.40
C LEU A 263 -3.83 11.39 -19.12
N MET A 264 -4.15 12.48 -18.44
CA MET A 264 -4.58 13.74 -19.07
C MET A 264 -3.47 14.37 -19.91
N ASP A 265 -2.24 14.48 -19.39
CA ASP A 265 -1.10 15.01 -20.14
C ASP A 265 -0.79 14.14 -21.37
N GLN A 266 -0.80 12.81 -21.25
CA GLN A 266 -0.62 11.90 -22.38
C GLN A 266 -1.78 11.99 -23.39
N LYS A 267 -3.02 12.24 -22.96
CA LYS A 267 -4.13 12.55 -23.87
C LYS A 267 -3.89 13.86 -24.61
N ALA A 268 -3.47 14.92 -23.93
CA ALA A 268 -3.15 16.20 -24.56
C ALA A 268 -1.94 16.11 -25.51
N GLN A 269 -0.93 15.30 -25.20
CA GLN A 269 0.21 15.04 -26.07
C GLN A 269 -0.16 14.18 -27.29
N THR A 270 -0.96 13.12 -27.11
CA THR A 270 -1.43 12.29 -28.24
C THR A 270 -2.40 13.06 -29.13
N GLU A 271 -3.26 13.93 -28.59
CA GLU A 271 -4.13 14.79 -29.40
C GLU A 271 -3.34 15.85 -30.19
N LYS A 272 -2.24 16.39 -29.63
CA LYS A 272 -1.28 17.22 -30.37
C LYS A 272 -0.58 16.42 -31.48
N ALA A 273 -0.07 15.23 -31.17
CA ALA A 273 0.59 14.36 -32.13
C ALA A 273 -0.36 13.91 -33.26
N ILE A 274 -1.66 13.72 -32.99
CA ILE A 274 -2.70 13.46 -33.99
C ILE A 274 -2.89 14.69 -34.89
N LYS A 275 -2.97 15.91 -34.33
CA LYS A 275 -3.09 17.15 -35.12
C LYS A 275 -1.84 17.43 -35.96
N GLU A 276 -0.66 17.14 -35.44
CA GLU A 276 0.61 17.20 -36.18
C GLU A 276 0.67 16.14 -37.29
N TYR A 277 0.26 14.89 -36.99
CA TYR A 277 0.16 13.81 -37.97
C TYR A 277 -0.84 14.15 -39.08
N GLU A 278 -2.03 14.66 -38.77
CA GLU A 278 -2.99 15.16 -39.76
C GLU A 278 -2.38 16.27 -40.63
N GLN A 279 -1.67 17.23 -40.01
CA GLN A 279 -1.07 18.34 -40.74
C GLN A 279 0.09 17.89 -41.64
N ILE A 280 0.86 16.89 -41.21
CA ILE A 280 1.88 16.22 -42.03
C ILE A 280 1.20 15.42 -43.15
N ASN A 281 0.15 14.65 -42.86
CA ASN A 281 -0.54 13.83 -43.85
C ASN A 281 -1.19 14.69 -44.94
N ARG A 282 -1.78 15.84 -44.59
CA ARG A 282 -2.27 16.85 -45.56
C ARG A 282 -1.13 17.43 -46.42
N LYS A 283 0.07 17.64 -45.86
CA LYS A 283 1.27 18.06 -46.64
C LYS A 283 1.74 16.95 -47.57
N THR A 284 1.83 15.70 -47.10
CA THR A 284 2.20 14.53 -47.91
C THR A 284 1.22 14.31 -49.04
N GLN A 285 -0.09 14.36 -48.77
CA GLN A 285 -1.14 14.21 -49.77
C GLN A 285 -1.09 15.33 -50.82
N LYS A 286 -0.79 16.57 -50.40
CA LYS A 286 -0.54 17.66 -51.36
C LYS A 286 0.73 17.40 -52.19
N TYR A 287 1.85 17.02 -51.59
CA TYR A 287 3.08 16.71 -52.34
C TYR A 287 2.92 15.50 -53.28
N GLN A 288 2.03 14.54 -52.96
CA GLN A 288 1.67 13.47 -53.89
C GLN A 288 0.86 14.01 -55.07
N GLN A 289 -0.08 14.93 -54.84
CA GLN A 289 -0.84 15.59 -55.91
C GLN A 289 0.08 16.49 -56.79
N ASP A 290 0.95 17.29 -56.17
CA ASP A 290 1.96 18.10 -56.86
C ASP A 290 2.90 17.20 -57.71
N LEU A 291 3.29 16.03 -57.18
CA LEU A 291 4.11 15.03 -57.89
C LEU A 291 3.35 14.35 -59.04
N GLU A 292 2.07 14.02 -58.86
CA GLU A 292 1.23 13.46 -59.94
C GLU A 292 1.02 14.48 -61.08
N GLU A 293 0.89 15.78 -60.77
CA GLU A 293 0.90 16.83 -61.79
C GLU A 293 2.24 16.91 -62.53
N GLU A 294 3.39 16.86 -61.83
CA GLU A 294 4.71 16.88 -62.49
C GLU A 294 5.02 15.58 -63.26
N ILE A 295 4.44 14.45 -62.86
CA ILE A 295 4.46 13.21 -63.65
C ILE A 295 3.60 13.35 -64.92
N GLN A 296 2.42 13.96 -64.84
CA GLN A 296 1.60 14.25 -66.02
C GLN A 296 2.32 15.20 -66.98
N LYS A 297 2.90 16.31 -66.47
CA LYS A 297 3.70 17.26 -67.25
C LYS A 297 4.90 16.56 -67.91
N ASN A 298 5.62 15.70 -67.20
CA ASN A 298 6.70 14.90 -67.80
C ASN A 298 6.20 13.91 -68.87
N SER A 299 5.07 13.24 -68.66
CA SER A 299 4.52 12.32 -69.69
C SER A 299 4.07 13.08 -70.94
N GLN A 300 3.53 14.29 -70.78
CA GLN A 300 3.15 15.18 -71.88
C GLN A 300 4.40 15.64 -72.64
N ILE A 301 5.43 16.13 -71.93
CA ILE A 301 6.71 16.54 -72.52
C ILE A 301 7.42 15.36 -73.21
N LEU A 302 7.28 14.13 -72.70
CA LEU A 302 7.78 12.92 -73.37
C LEU A 302 7.00 12.60 -74.66
N ALA A 303 5.67 12.70 -74.65
CA ALA A 303 4.85 12.52 -75.84
C ALA A 303 5.14 13.59 -76.91
N ASP A 304 5.32 14.84 -76.49
CA ASP A 304 5.68 15.96 -77.36
C ASP A 304 7.10 15.79 -77.92
N ASN A 305 8.06 15.31 -77.13
CA ASN A 305 9.39 14.93 -77.63
C ASN A 305 9.33 13.76 -78.63
N GLN A 306 8.48 12.75 -78.41
CA GLN A 306 8.30 11.65 -79.35
C GLN A 306 7.68 12.15 -80.67
N ASN A 307 6.69 13.03 -80.62
CA ASN A 307 6.12 13.70 -81.79
C ASN A 307 7.17 14.55 -82.52
N LEU A 308 7.96 15.35 -81.81
CA LEU A 308 9.00 16.20 -82.41
C LEU A 308 10.13 15.37 -83.04
N ASN A 309 10.50 14.24 -82.42
CA ASN A 309 11.47 13.27 -82.95
C ASN A 309 10.92 12.55 -84.20
N ALA A 310 9.63 12.22 -84.24
CA ALA A 310 8.96 11.71 -85.44
C ALA A 310 8.92 12.74 -86.58
N GLN A 311 8.65 14.01 -86.27
CA GLN A 311 8.72 15.11 -87.25
C GLN A 311 10.16 15.34 -87.75
N LEU A 312 11.17 15.28 -86.88
CA LEU A 312 12.58 15.37 -87.26
C LEU A 312 12.96 14.22 -88.21
N LYS A 313 12.56 12.98 -87.92
CA LYS A 313 12.79 11.84 -88.84
C LYS A 313 12.13 12.02 -90.20
N LEU A 314 10.92 12.58 -90.25
CA LEU A 314 10.28 12.94 -91.52
C LEU A 314 11.10 14.01 -92.26
N LYS A 315 11.57 15.06 -91.57
CA LYS A 315 12.43 16.09 -92.18
C LYS A 315 13.81 15.57 -92.59
N ASP A 316 14.39 14.61 -91.88
CA ASP A 316 15.61 13.92 -92.32
C ASP A 316 15.35 13.12 -93.61
N THR A 317 14.20 12.44 -93.74
CA THR A 317 13.85 11.76 -95.01
C THR A 317 13.59 12.74 -96.15
N GLU A 318 12.97 13.90 -95.90
CA GLU A 318 12.87 14.98 -96.89
C GLU A 318 14.25 15.51 -97.29
N ILE A 319 15.15 15.75 -96.34
CA ILE A 319 16.53 16.20 -96.59
C ILE A 319 17.31 15.15 -97.39
N VAL A 320 17.14 13.85 -97.13
CA VAL A 320 17.74 12.77 -97.92
C VAL A 320 17.19 12.75 -99.35
N GLN A 321 15.88 12.94 -99.55
CA GLN A 321 15.28 13.06 -100.89
C GLN A 321 15.81 14.29 -101.64
N VAL A 322 15.84 15.46 -100.99
CA VAL A 322 16.37 16.71 -101.58
C VAL A 322 17.86 16.58 -101.91
N ARG A 323 18.67 15.92 -101.05
CA ARG A 323 20.08 15.62 -101.36
C ARG A 323 20.23 14.67 -102.54
N ALA A 324 19.39 13.65 -102.66
CA ALA A 324 19.38 12.75 -103.81
C ALA A 324 18.99 13.48 -105.11
N GLU A 325 18.00 14.37 -105.06
CA GLU A 325 17.59 15.18 -106.21
C GLU A 325 18.69 16.17 -106.62
N ASN A 326 19.33 16.84 -105.66
CA ASN A 326 20.44 17.75 -105.91
C ASN A 326 21.67 17.00 -106.47
N ALA A 327 21.90 15.74 -106.06
CA ALA A 327 22.90 14.87 -106.66
C ALA A 327 22.57 14.47 -108.12
N LYS A 328 21.29 14.29 -108.49
CA LYS A 328 20.88 14.14 -109.91
C LYS A 328 21.17 15.43 -110.69
N GLN A 329 20.77 16.59 -110.15
CA GLN A 329 20.99 17.90 -110.79
C GLN A 329 22.49 18.19 -110.99
N THR A 330 23.33 17.81 -110.03
CA THR A 330 24.79 17.92 -110.14
C THR A 330 25.32 17.03 -111.27
N LYS A 331 24.88 15.76 -111.37
CA LYS A 331 25.25 14.88 -112.50
C LYS A 331 24.80 15.41 -113.86
N ILE A 332 23.64 16.06 -113.94
CA ILE A 332 23.16 16.72 -115.17
C ILE A 332 24.07 17.92 -115.51
N LYS A 333 24.39 18.77 -114.54
CA LYS A 333 25.34 19.89 -114.69
C LYS A 333 26.71 19.42 -115.17
N ASP A 334 27.25 18.34 -114.59
CA ASP A 334 28.56 17.80 -114.96
C ASP A 334 28.56 17.19 -116.38
N ALA A 335 27.45 16.59 -116.80
CA ALA A 335 27.27 16.11 -118.18
C ALA A 335 27.21 17.28 -119.18
N VAL A 336 26.53 18.38 -118.84
CA VAL A 336 26.51 19.61 -119.65
C VAL A 336 27.88 20.26 -119.70
N LEU A 337 28.61 20.34 -118.58
CA LEU A 337 29.98 20.88 -118.55
C LEU A 337 30.95 20.06 -119.42
N LYS A 338 30.86 18.73 -119.40
CA LYS A 338 31.63 17.87 -120.33
C LYS A 338 31.25 18.11 -121.79
N ARG A 339 29.98 18.36 -122.10
CA ARG A 339 29.52 18.68 -123.45
C ARG A 339 30.02 20.04 -123.94
N ASN A 340 30.02 21.06 -123.09
CA ASN A 340 30.65 22.35 -123.41
C ASN A 340 32.15 22.19 -123.66
N LYS A 341 32.87 21.44 -122.81
CA LYS A 341 34.32 21.29 -122.96
C LYS A 341 34.73 20.58 -124.26
N ALA A 342 33.92 19.64 -124.74
CA ALA A 342 34.11 19.04 -126.06
C ALA A 342 33.85 20.01 -127.23
N LEU A 343 32.91 20.95 -127.06
CA LEU A 343 32.65 22.02 -128.04
C LEU A 343 33.75 23.09 -128.03
N GLU A 344 34.34 23.38 -126.86
CA GLU A 344 35.53 24.24 -126.74
C GLU A 344 36.74 23.63 -127.46
N GLN A 345 37.02 22.34 -127.25
CA GLN A 345 38.11 21.65 -127.96
C GLN A 345 37.91 21.66 -129.49
N SER A 346 36.70 21.36 -129.97
CA SER A 346 36.38 21.41 -131.41
C SER A 346 36.45 22.82 -132.01
N LYS A 347 36.25 23.87 -131.21
CA LYS A 347 36.49 25.27 -131.62
C LYS A 347 37.99 25.54 -131.77
N ASP A 348 38.80 25.08 -130.83
CA ASP A 348 40.23 25.38 -130.80
C ASP A 348 41.01 24.64 -131.91
N GLU A 349 40.59 23.42 -132.25
CA GLU A 349 41.07 22.67 -133.43
C GLU A 349 40.88 23.48 -134.73
N VAL A 350 39.71 24.11 -134.91
CA VAL A 350 39.40 24.99 -136.07
C VAL A 350 40.20 26.30 -136.05
N GLU A 351 40.61 26.78 -134.87
CA GLU A 351 41.51 27.94 -134.78
C GLU A 351 42.97 27.59 -135.13
N GLU A 352 43.43 26.36 -134.89
CA GLU A 352 44.75 25.91 -135.39
C GLU A 352 44.77 25.78 -136.92
N GLU A 353 43.76 25.18 -137.55
CA GLU A 353 43.67 25.10 -139.02
C GLU A 353 43.70 26.50 -139.67
N ARG A 354 42.93 27.45 -139.11
CA ARG A 354 42.95 28.86 -139.52
C ARG A 354 44.33 29.50 -139.40
N ASN A 355 45.09 29.16 -138.37
CA ASN A 355 46.42 29.71 -138.14
C ASN A 355 47.46 29.10 -139.10
N GLY A 356 47.39 27.79 -139.36
CA GLY A 356 48.24 27.12 -140.34
C GLY A 356 48.09 27.68 -141.76
N LEU A 357 46.84 27.94 -142.18
CA LEU A 357 46.54 28.57 -143.47
C LEU A 357 47.04 30.03 -143.59
N ARG A 358 47.27 30.74 -142.47
CA ARG A 358 47.93 32.06 -142.50
C ARG A 358 49.44 31.95 -142.76
N SER A 359 50.13 31.06 -142.05
CA SER A 359 51.58 30.89 -142.22
C SER A 359 51.97 30.45 -143.63
N GLY A 360 51.13 29.64 -144.28
CA GLY A 360 51.35 29.21 -145.67
C GLY A 360 51.28 30.32 -146.72
N ILE A 361 50.55 31.41 -146.44
CA ILE A 361 50.48 32.57 -147.35
C ILE A 361 51.76 33.40 -147.26
N GLN A 362 52.23 33.66 -146.04
CA GLN A 362 53.39 34.54 -145.78
C GLN A 362 54.69 34.02 -146.42
N ALA A 363 54.89 32.70 -146.51
CA ALA A 363 56.06 32.11 -147.15
C ALA A 363 56.14 32.40 -148.67
N MET A 364 55.01 32.42 -149.37
CA MET A 364 54.98 32.69 -150.81
C MET A 364 55.24 34.17 -151.16
N GLU A 365 55.16 35.08 -150.19
CA GLU A 365 55.45 36.51 -150.38
C GLU A 365 56.96 36.79 -150.34
N GLU A 366 57.76 36.00 -149.61
CA GLU A 366 59.22 36.20 -149.49
C GLU A 366 60.01 35.67 -150.71
N ASP A 367 59.62 34.52 -151.28
CA ASP A 367 60.29 33.92 -152.45
C ASP A 367 60.26 34.84 -153.69
N ILE A 368 59.18 35.61 -153.86
CA ILE A 368 59.01 36.56 -154.98
C ILE A 368 60.00 37.75 -154.86
N ALA A 369 60.39 38.13 -153.64
CA ALA A 369 61.25 39.28 -153.39
C ALA A 369 62.74 39.03 -153.72
N GLN A 370 63.23 37.79 -153.53
CA GLN A 370 64.65 37.50 -153.77
C GLN A 370 65.01 37.50 -155.27
N ALA A 371 64.10 37.00 -156.12
CA ALA A 371 64.35 36.83 -157.56
C ALA A 371 64.64 38.15 -158.30
N GLN A 372 64.12 39.29 -157.84
CA GLN A 372 64.30 40.58 -158.50
C GLN A 372 65.67 41.22 -158.27
N LYS A 373 66.36 40.88 -157.17
CA LYS A 373 67.57 41.57 -156.71
C LYS A 373 68.87 41.12 -157.40
N ALA A 374 68.86 39.97 -158.06
CA ALA A 374 70.03 39.40 -158.73
C ALA A 374 70.37 40.07 -160.09
N ALA A 375 69.38 40.69 -160.74
CA ALA A 375 69.49 41.08 -162.16
C ALA A 375 70.18 42.44 -162.45
N GLU A 376 70.48 43.25 -161.43
CA GLU A 376 70.97 44.63 -161.64
C GLU A 376 72.51 44.79 -161.60
N ASN A 377 73.25 43.89 -160.93
CA ASN A 377 74.67 44.12 -160.63
C ASN A 377 75.61 43.86 -161.82
N ASP A 378 75.34 42.85 -162.64
CA ASP A 378 76.27 42.36 -163.69
C ASP A 378 76.53 43.39 -164.81
N ARG A 379 75.74 44.46 -164.88
CA ARG A 379 75.77 45.45 -165.97
C ARG A 379 76.90 46.49 -165.86
N LYS A 380 77.63 46.57 -164.74
CA LYS A 380 78.56 47.69 -164.44
C LYS A 380 80.06 47.40 -164.60
N GLN A 381 80.48 46.17 -164.94
CA GLN A 381 81.91 45.78 -164.92
C GLN A 381 82.66 45.84 -166.27
N MET A 382 82.08 46.40 -167.34
CA MET A 382 82.62 46.22 -168.72
C MET A 382 83.22 47.46 -169.40
N ASP A 383 83.00 48.69 -168.92
CA ASP A 383 83.28 49.90 -169.73
C ASP A 383 84.70 50.51 -169.57
N ASP A 384 85.41 50.27 -168.47
CA ASP A 384 86.59 51.09 -168.11
C ASP A 384 87.94 50.72 -168.76
N LEU A 385 88.09 49.51 -169.33
CA LEU A 385 89.42 48.94 -169.65
C LEU A 385 90.02 49.31 -171.02
N THR A 386 89.41 50.20 -171.81
CA THR A 386 89.67 50.28 -173.27
C THR A 386 90.48 51.49 -173.78
N ARG A 387 91.19 52.27 -172.94
CA ARG A 387 91.62 53.65 -173.34
C ARG A 387 93.10 54.06 -173.39
N GLU A 388 94.07 53.31 -172.87
CA GLU A 388 95.48 53.79 -172.78
C GLU A 388 96.48 53.16 -173.79
N ARG A 389 95.99 52.55 -174.87
CA ARG A 389 96.80 51.73 -175.80
C ARG A 389 97.74 52.50 -176.76
N ASP A 390 97.54 53.81 -176.96
CA ASP A 390 97.91 54.47 -178.23
C ASP A 390 99.14 55.40 -178.22
N ILE A 391 99.97 55.40 -177.17
CA ILE A 391 101.08 56.39 -177.02
C ILE A 391 102.49 55.78 -177.28
N LEU A 392 102.57 54.58 -177.85
CA LEU A 392 103.84 54.02 -178.35
C LEU A 392 104.14 54.40 -179.81
N ASN A 393 105.41 54.28 -180.21
CA ASN A 393 105.93 54.22 -181.59
C ASN A 393 105.91 55.51 -182.46
N LYS A 394 107.08 56.20 -182.53
CA LYS A 394 107.40 57.09 -183.67
C LYS A 394 108.90 57.26 -184.02
N ASN A 395 109.81 57.15 -183.04
CA ASN A 395 111.19 57.66 -183.19
C ASN A 395 112.28 56.62 -183.56
N TYR A 396 111.91 55.47 -184.11
CA TYR A 396 112.83 54.37 -184.48
C TYR A 396 113.83 54.70 -185.61
N LEU A 397 113.49 55.60 -186.54
CA LEU A 397 114.03 55.57 -187.91
C LEU A 397 115.33 56.35 -188.21
N LYS A 398 115.98 57.04 -187.26
CA LYS A 398 117.13 57.93 -187.58
C LYS A 398 118.53 57.32 -187.38
N ALA A 399 118.81 56.35 -188.26
CA ALA A 399 120.14 55.93 -188.75
C ALA A 399 121.10 55.25 -187.73
N GLN A 400 121.71 54.08 -187.99
CA GLN A 400 122.29 53.51 -189.23
C GLN A 400 123.49 54.29 -189.80
N GLY A 401 123.72 55.54 -189.38
CA GLY A 401 124.78 56.42 -189.90
C GLY A 401 125.99 56.53 -188.99
N SER A 402 126.20 55.61 -188.05
CA SER A 402 127.21 55.76 -186.99
C SER A 402 127.89 54.45 -186.57
N THR A 403 127.94 53.44 -187.44
CA THR A 403 128.87 52.30 -187.27
C THR A 403 130.35 52.77 -187.29
N SER A 404 130.64 53.97 -187.82
CA SER A 404 131.95 54.63 -187.64
C SER A 404 132.19 55.19 -186.21
N LYS A 405 131.15 55.30 -185.37
CA LYS A 405 131.25 55.62 -183.92
C LYS A 405 131.25 54.36 -183.05
N GLN A 406 131.30 53.17 -183.65
CA GLN A 406 131.21 51.91 -182.89
C GLN A 406 132.36 51.75 -181.89
N SER A 407 133.51 52.38 -182.16
CA SER A 407 134.64 52.45 -181.22
C SER A 407 134.27 53.19 -179.92
N ASP A 408 133.65 54.36 -180.01
CA ASP A 408 133.21 55.15 -178.84
C ASP A 408 132.08 54.44 -178.07
N TRP A 409 131.26 53.66 -178.78
CA TRP A 409 130.12 52.96 -178.21
C TRP A 409 130.51 51.80 -177.28
N VAL A 410 131.68 51.19 -177.48
CA VAL A 410 132.22 50.17 -176.56
C VAL A 410 132.52 50.78 -175.19
N LEU A 411 133.18 51.94 -175.16
CA LEU A 411 133.55 52.64 -173.92
C LEU A 411 132.33 53.06 -173.08
N ILE A 412 131.22 53.39 -173.74
CA ILE A 412 129.94 53.71 -173.08
C ILE A 412 129.28 52.45 -172.49
N LYS A 413 129.47 51.28 -173.11
CA LYS A 413 128.83 50.02 -172.68
C LYS A 413 129.44 49.44 -171.40
N GLU A 414 130.75 49.57 -171.20
CA GLU A 414 131.37 49.18 -169.92
C GLU A 414 130.82 49.99 -168.74
N ASN A 415 130.53 51.28 -168.94
CA ASN A 415 129.93 52.12 -167.91
C ASN A 415 128.47 51.75 -167.62
N GLN A 416 127.70 51.29 -168.62
CA GLN A 416 126.33 50.77 -168.42
C GLN A 416 126.30 49.45 -167.65
N LYS A 417 127.28 48.55 -167.84
CA LYS A 417 127.39 47.30 -167.06
C LYS A 417 127.44 47.59 -165.56
N ARG A 418 128.25 48.58 -165.15
CA ARG A 418 128.47 48.94 -163.75
C ARG A 418 127.22 49.46 -163.03
N ASN A 419 126.26 50.03 -163.75
CA ASN A 419 124.99 50.46 -163.16
C ASN A 419 124.03 49.28 -162.91
N LEU A 420 123.95 48.33 -163.85
CA LEU A 420 123.13 47.12 -163.68
C LEU A 420 123.62 46.25 -162.51
N GLU A 421 124.94 46.22 -162.27
CA GLU A 421 125.54 45.56 -161.10
C GLU A 421 125.10 46.20 -159.77
N GLN A 422 124.74 47.49 -159.74
CA GLN A 422 124.18 48.15 -158.55
C GLN A 422 122.69 47.87 -158.34
N GLU A 423 121.90 47.78 -159.42
CA GLU A 423 120.47 47.47 -159.35
C GLU A 423 120.23 46.05 -158.81
N ILE A 424 121.02 45.07 -159.25
CA ILE A 424 120.95 43.68 -158.76
C ILE A 424 121.14 43.62 -157.24
N HIS A 425 122.17 44.32 -156.72
CA HIS A 425 122.46 44.34 -155.29
C HIS A 425 121.33 44.97 -154.45
N GLY A 426 120.59 45.94 -155.02
CA GLY A 426 119.38 46.51 -154.41
C GLY A 426 118.26 45.48 -154.21
N PHE A 427 118.08 44.55 -155.16
CA PHE A 427 117.08 43.49 -155.06
C PHE A 427 117.47 42.40 -154.05
N GLU A 428 118.75 42.04 -153.95
CA GLU A 428 119.26 41.09 -152.93
C GLU A 428 118.91 41.57 -151.51
N LEU A 429 119.19 42.85 -151.22
CA LEU A 429 118.91 43.48 -149.93
C LEU A 429 117.40 43.52 -149.60
N HIS A 430 116.55 43.62 -150.62
CA HIS A 430 115.10 43.61 -150.45
C HIS A 430 114.55 42.19 -150.20
N ALA A 431 115.13 41.18 -150.83
CA ALA A 431 114.76 39.78 -150.60
C ALA A 431 115.17 39.28 -149.20
N GLN A 432 116.26 39.80 -148.63
CA GLN A 432 116.67 39.49 -147.26
C GLN A 432 115.63 39.95 -146.23
N LYS A 433 115.19 41.21 -146.31
CA LYS A 433 114.19 41.80 -145.38
C LYS A 433 112.86 41.04 -145.37
N GLN A 434 112.43 40.52 -146.51
CA GLN A 434 111.19 39.73 -146.60
C GLN A 434 111.28 38.39 -145.84
N ARG A 435 112.47 37.76 -145.78
CA ARG A 435 112.66 36.52 -145.02
C ARG A 435 112.64 36.74 -143.51
N GLU A 436 113.20 37.84 -143.04
CA GLU A 436 113.18 38.22 -141.61
C GLU A 436 111.73 38.45 -141.12
N LEU A 437 110.90 39.12 -141.93
CA LEU A 437 109.48 39.35 -141.62
C LEU A 437 108.67 38.03 -141.55
N ILE A 438 108.90 37.10 -142.49
CA ILE A 438 108.20 35.80 -142.50
C ILE A 438 108.53 35.00 -141.22
N TYR A 439 109.80 34.99 -140.80
CA TYR A 439 110.22 34.29 -139.59
C TYR A 439 109.62 34.88 -138.30
N GLN A 440 109.43 36.19 -138.24
CA GLN A 440 108.72 36.84 -137.12
C GLN A 440 107.26 36.40 -137.04
N LEU A 441 106.53 36.46 -138.17
CA LEU A 441 105.11 36.08 -138.23
C LEU A 441 104.87 34.60 -137.88
N GLN A 442 105.75 33.69 -138.31
CA GLN A 442 105.65 32.27 -137.94
C GLN A 442 105.77 32.05 -136.42
N LYS A 443 106.71 32.74 -135.78
CA LYS A 443 106.91 32.67 -134.33
C LYS A 443 105.74 33.28 -133.54
N GLU A 444 105.08 34.29 -134.09
CA GLU A 444 103.85 34.85 -133.50
C GLU A 444 102.69 33.86 -133.60
N THR A 445 102.51 33.16 -134.73
CA THR A 445 101.46 32.11 -134.85
C THR A 445 101.66 30.95 -133.88
N GLU A 446 102.89 30.43 -133.72
CA GLU A 446 103.19 29.36 -132.75
C GLU A 446 102.89 29.78 -131.30
N ALA A 447 103.08 31.07 -130.96
CA ALA A 447 102.74 31.60 -129.65
C ALA A 447 101.22 31.65 -129.42
N TYR A 448 100.45 32.14 -130.40
CA TYR A 448 98.99 32.23 -130.29
C TYR A 448 98.29 30.86 -130.26
N GLU A 449 98.79 29.86 -130.99
CA GLU A 449 98.26 28.48 -130.90
C GLU A 449 98.43 27.92 -129.48
N LYS A 450 99.62 28.11 -128.90
CA LYS A 450 99.89 27.67 -127.53
C LYS A 450 99.01 28.38 -126.50
N ASP A 451 98.84 29.70 -126.59
CA ASP A 451 97.97 30.46 -125.68
C ASP A 451 96.51 29.99 -125.77
N ALA A 452 96.04 29.58 -126.95
CA ALA A 452 94.71 29.00 -127.15
C ALA A 452 94.56 27.61 -126.51
N GLU A 453 95.55 26.71 -126.63
CA GLU A 453 95.55 25.43 -125.91
C GLU A 453 95.53 25.63 -124.40
N ASP A 454 96.37 26.53 -123.90
CA ASP A 454 96.51 26.83 -122.47
C ASP A 454 95.22 27.43 -121.89
N ALA A 455 94.50 28.24 -122.68
CA ALA A 455 93.16 28.74 -122.34
C ALA A 455 92.09 27.63 -122.33
N SER A 456 92.10 26.74 -123.34
CA SER A 456 91.18 25.60 -123.44
C SER A 456 91.33 24.64 -122.26
N GLN A 457 92.58 24.32 -121.86
CA GLN A 457 92.84 23.50 -120.68
C GLN A 457 92.35 24.14 -119.38
N LYS A 458 92.49 25.47 -119.23
CA LYS A 458 91.99 26.22 -118.06
C LYS A 458 90.46 26.16 -118.00
N TYR A 459 89.78 26.31 -119.14
CA TYR A 459 88.32 26.19 -119.23
C TYR A 459 87.81 24.80 -118.83
N SER A 460 88.39 23.72 -119.37
CA SER A 460 87.98 22.35 -118.99
C SER A 460 88.13 22.09 -117.49
N LYS A 461 89.27 22.47 -116.91
CA LYS A 461 89.55 22.31 -115.47
C LYS A 461 88.55 23.10 -114.60
N ALA A 462 88.17 24.30 -115.02
CA ALA A 462 87.14 25.09 -114.34
C ALA A 462 85.74 24.45 -114.45
N LEU A 463 85.38 23.93 -115.63
CA LEU A 463 84.08 23.31 -115.88
C LEU A 463 83.90 21.99 -115.11
N ASP A 464 84.97 21.20 -114.95
CA ASP A 464 84.95 19.99 -114.12
C ASP A 464 84.91 20.33 -112.61
N ALA A 465 85.56 21.41 -112.17
CA ALA A 465 85.42 21.93 -110.80
C ALA A 465 83.99 22.43 -110.50
N VAL A 466 83.28 22.99 -111.48
CA VAL A 466 81.86 23.35 -111.34
C VAL A 466 80.98 22.09 -111.21
N LYS A 467 81.27 21.00 -111.93
CA LYS A 467 80.55 19.72 -111.78
C LYS A 467 80.74 19.12 -110.39
N THR A 468 81.98 19.03 -109.89
CA THR A 468 82.24 18.47 -108.55
C THR A 468 81.60 19.31 -107.45
N GLN A 469 81.66 20.64 -107.55
CA GLN A 469 80.94 21.53 -106.63
C GLN A 469 79.42 21.35 -106.72
N GLY A 470 78.86 21.12 -107.92
CA GLY A 470 77.45 20.81 -108.12
C GLY A 470 77.01 19.51 -107.43
N HIS A 471 77.83 18.45 -107.48
CA HIS A 471 77.58 17.22 -106.73
C HIS A 471 77.64 17.44 -105.21
N VAL A 472 78.65 18.18 -104.71
CA VAL A 472 78.75 18.53 -103.28
C VAL A 472 77.54 19.36 -102.81
N VAL A 473 76.99 20.24 -103.64
CA VAL A 473 75.75 20.97 -103.33
C VAL A 473 74.54 20.03 -103.25
N GLN A 474 74.43 19.04 -104.14
CA GLN A 474 73.35 18.04 -104.10
C GLN A 474 73.44 17.13 -102.86
N GLU A 475 74.65 16.69 -102.49
CA GLU A 475 74.87 15.89 -101.27
C GLU A 475 74.53 16.68 -100.01
N ASN A 476 74.97 17.94 -99.92
CA ASN A 476 74.62 18.83 -98.81
C ASN A 476 73.11 19.12 -98.73
N GLN A 477 72.45 19.37 -99.87
CA GLN A 477 71.00 19.59 -99.90
C GLN A 477 70.23 18.36 -99.41
N LYS A 478 70.68 17.16 -99.78
CA LYS A 478 70.13 15.90 -99.27
C LYS A 478 70.39 15.72 -97.78
N ALA A 479 71.59 16.01 -97.30
CA ALA A 479 71.94 15.94 -95.87
C ALA A 479 71.12 16.93 -95.02
N ILE A 480 70.82 18.12 -95.54
CA ILE A 480 69.90 19.09 -94.94
C ILE A 480 68.48 18.49 -94.87
N GLN A 481 67.96 17.97 -95.99
CA GLN A 481 66.61 17.39 -96.03
C GLN A 481 66.46 16.17 -95.11
N ASP A 482 67.46 15.29 -95.04
CA ASP A 482 67.51 14.17 -94.10
C ASP A 482 67.59 14.64 -92.63
N SER A 483 68.17 15.82 -92.38
CA SER A 483 68.23 16.43 -91.04
C SER A 483 66.91 17.12 -90.66
N GLU A 484 66.24 17.80 -91.59
CA GLU A 484 64.89 18.34 -91.39
C GLU A 484 63.86 17.23 -91.13
N ASN A 485 63.98 16.10 -91.84
CA ASN A 485 63.12 14.93 -91.63
C ASN A 485 63.35 14.32 -90.24
N LYS A 486 64.60 14.20 -89.77
CA LYS A 486 64.93 13.78 -88.40
C LYS A 486 64.41 14.77 -87.36
N LEU A 487 64.51 16.07 -87.61
CA LEU A 487 63.99 17.11 -86.71
C LEU A 487 62.45 17.00 -86.58
N LYS A 488 61.72 16.86 -87.69
CA LYS A 488 60.27 16.64 -87.67
C LYS A 488 59.86 15.34 -86.96
N GLN A 489 60.64 14.27 -87.14
CA GLN A 489 60.42 13.02 -86.40
C GLN A 489 60.63 13.21 -84.90
N GLN A 490 61.68 13.91 -84.48
CA GLN A 490 61.92 14.21 -83.06
C GLN A 490 60.89 15.18 -82.46
N GLN A 491 60.41 16.18 -83.23
CA GLN A 491 59.32 17.07 -82.82
C GLN A 491 58.02 16.28 -82.58
N ASN A 492 57.62 15.42 -83.52
CA ASN A 492 56.44 14.57 -83.38
C ASN A 492 56.57 13.60 -82.18
N LEU A 493 57.73 12.97 -81.99
CA LEU A 493 58.00 12.12 -80.82
C LEU A 493 57.93 12.92 -79.49
N PHE A 494 58.42 14.16 -79.47
CA PHE A 494 58.32 15.03 -78.30
C PHE A 494 56.89 15.49 -78.03
N GLU A 495 56.10 15.80 -79.06
CA GLU A 495 54.67 16.09 -78.93
C GLU A 495 53.88 14.88 -78.42
N ILE A 496 54.17 13.67 -78.92
CA ILE A 496 53.61 12.41 -78.40
C ILE A 496 53.94 12.25 -76.91
N VAL A 497 55.21 12.37 -76.51
CA VAL A 497 55.64 12.24 -75.11
C VAL A 497 55.05 13.34 -74.21
N LEU A 498 54.88 14.57 -74.71
CA LEU A 498 54.16 15.63 -73.97
C LEU A 498 52.67 15.29 -73.81
N ASN A 499 52.01 14.77 -74.85
CA ASN A 499 50.61 14.37 -74.79
C ASN A 499 50.40 13.17 -73.86
N GLU A 500 51.28 12.17 -73.90
CA GLU A 500 51.31 11.06 -72.94
C GLU A 500 51.53 11.56 -71.51
N ARG A 501 52.53 12.41 -71.27
CA ARG A 501 52.77 13.03 -69.95
C ARG A 501 51.55 13.79 -69.44
N ASN A 502 50.87 14.55 -70.31
CA ASN A 502 49.67 15.29 -69.96
C ASN A 502 48.49 14.35 -69.67
N LEU A 503 48.32 13.27 -70.45
CA LEU A 503 47.32 12.23 -70.23
C LEU A 503 47.55 11.51 -68.89
N TYR A 504 48.76 11.04 -68.62
CA TYR A 504 49.10 10.40 -67.35
C TYR A 504 48.98 11.36 -66.16
N SER A 505 49.32 12.64 -66.33
CA SER A 505 49.11 13.66 -65.28
C SER A 505 47.61 13.87 -64.97
N LYS A 506 46.76 13.86 -66.00
CA LYS A 506 45.30 13.96 -65.85
C LYS A 506 44.72 12.70 -65.20
N GLN A 507 45.12 11.51 -65.65
CA GLN A 507 44.72 10.23 -65.06
C GLN A 507 45.16 10.11 -63.59
N LEU A 508 46.36 10.57 -63.25
CA LEU A 508 46.86 10.59 -61.87
C LEU A 508 46.04 11.54 -60.98
N LEU A 509 45.65 12.71 -61.51
CA LEU A 509 44.72 13.63 -60.83
C LEU A 509 43.32 13.02 -60.64
N GLU A 510 42.79 12.35 -61.67
CA GLU A 510 41.49 11.67 -61.63
C GLU A 510 41.49 10.55 -60.58
N LEU A 511 42.47 9.64 -60.63
CA LEU A 511 42.68 8.58 -59.63
C LEU A 511 42.90 9.15 -58.22
N HIS A 512 43.63 10.27 -58.08
CA HIS A 512 43.81 10.92 -56.78
C HIS A 512 42.49 11.51 -56.25
N SER A 513 41.64 12.05 -57.13
CA SER A 513 40.30 12.52 -56.76
C SER A 513 39.40 11.37 -56.33
N GLU A 514 39.43 10.24 -57.05
CA GLU A 514 38.67 9.03 -56.73
C GLU A 514 39.13 8.40 -55.40
N ILE A 515 40.45 8.31 -55.16
CA ILE A 515 41.02 7.89 -53.87
C ILE A 515 40.53 8.78 -52.73
N ASN A 516 40.45 10.10 -52.93
CA ASN A 516 39.96 11.02 -51.91
C ASN A 516 38.43 10.92 -51.71
N GLU A 517 37.66 10.65 -52.75
CA GLU A 517 36.23 10.37 -52.64
C GLU A 517 35.98 9.04 -51.91
N MET A 518 36.75 7.99 -52.21
CA MET A 518 36.69 6.71 -51.50
C MET A 518 37.13 6.85 -50.04
N ARG A 519 38.14 7.69 -49.73
CA ARG A 519 38.49 8.08 -48.35
C ARG A 519 37.41 8.93 -47.66
N ARG A 520 36.53 9.61 -48.40
CA ARG A 520 35.35 10.31 -47.84
C ARG A 520 34.22 9.31 -47.57
N LYS A 521 33.90 8.43 -48.54
CA LYS A 521 32.93 7.33 -48.39
C LYS A 521 33.28 6.41 -47.23
N PHE A 522 34.55 6.02 -47.10
CA PHE A 522 35.04 5.21 -45.97
C PHE A 522 34.87 5.92 -44.62
N ARG A 523 35.15 7.23 -44.52
CA ARG A 523 34.92 8.00 -43.27
C ARG A 523 33.44 8.09 -42.91
N ILE A 524 32.56 8.29 -43.89
CA ILE A 524 31.10 8.31 -43.68
C ILE A 524 30.62 6.93 -43.22
N MET A 525 31.02 5.86 -43.91
CA MET A 525 30.67 4.47 -43.57
C MET A 525 31.19 4.07 -42.18
N ASN A 526 32.40 4.49 -41.81
CA ASN A 526 32.95 4.22 -40.48
C ASN A 526 32.19 5.00 -39.39
N HIS A 527 31.78 6.24 -39.65
CA HIS A 527 30.90 6.98 -38.74
C HIS A 527 29.52 6.31 -38.60
N GLN A 528 28.93 5.81 -39.68
CA GLN A 528 27.69 5.03 -39.65
C GLN A 528 27.87 3.72 -38.87
N ILE A 529 29.01 3.04 -38.99
CA ILE A 529 29.34 1.85 -38.18
C ILE A 529 29.45 2.20 -36.69
N THR A 530 29.98 3.37 -36.32
CA THR A 530 29.98 3.85 -34.93
C THR A 530 28.56 4.17 -34.45
N GLN A 531 27.78 4.93 -35.22
CA GLN A 531 26.37 5.23 -34.90
C GLN A 531 25.55 3.96 -34.66
N LEU A 532 25.65 2.97 -35.57
CA LEU A 532 24.96 1.69 -35.43
C LEU A 532 25.44 0.88 -34.22
N LYS A 533 26.71 0.95 -33.84
CA LYS A 533 27.22 0.35 -32.59
C LYS A 533 26.67 1.03 -31.35
N ASP A 534 26.60 2.36 -31.34
CA ASP A 534 26.06 3.13 -30.23
C ASP A 534 24.54 2.89 -30.08
N GLU A 535 23.81 2.80 -31.19
CA GLU A 535 22.40 2.38 -31.22
C GLU A 535 22.22 0.96 -30.69
N ILE A 536 23.04 -0.01 -31.13
CA ILE A 536 23.02 -1.39 -30.62
C ILE A 536 23.25 -1.40 -29.10
N GLN A 537 24.26 -0.68 -28.59
CA GLN A 537 24.52 -0.60 -27.15
C GLN A 537 23.37 0.06 -26.37
N GLN A 538 22.67 1.05 -26.95
CA GLN A 538 21.47 1.62 -26.33
C GLN A 538 20.32 0.62 -26.29
N LYS A 539 20.11 -0.16 -27.37
CA LYS A 539 19.09 -1.22 -27.41
C LYS A 539 19.42 -2.38 -26.46
N GLU A 540 20.67 -2.78 -26.33
CA GLU A 540 21.14 -3.78 -25.36
C GLU A 540 20.87 -3.32 -23.92
N LYS A 541 21.21 -2.07 -23.57
CA LYS A 541 20.91 -1.48 -22.25
C LYS A 541 19.40 -1.48 -21.97
N ALA A 542 18.59 -0.99 -22.90
CA ALA A 542 17.13 -0.97 -22.77
C ALA A 542 16.54 -2.38 -22.60
N LEU A 543 17.06 -3.38 -23.33
CA LEU A 543 16.61 -4.77 -23.23
C LEU A 543 17.01 -5.42 -21.90
N VAL A 544 18.18 -5.08 -21.34
CA VAL A 544 18.58 -5.50 -19.99
C VAL A 544 17.69 -4.86 -18.93
N GLU A 545 17.37 -3.57 -19.05
CA GLU A 545 16.44 -2.88 -18.16
C GLU A 545 15.02 -3.47 -18.23
N GLU A 546 14.50 -3.73 -19.44
CA GLU A 546 13.22 -4.39 -19.64
C GLU A 546 13.21 -5.81 -19.05
N HIS A 547 14.28 -6.59 -19.24
CA HIS A 547 14.40 -7.92 -18.64
C HIS A 547 14.41 -7.88 -17.10
N ILE A 548 15.08 -6.89 -16.49
CA ILE A 548 15.05 -6.67 -15.04
C ILE A 548 13.64 -6.27 -14.57
N GLN A 549 12.93 -5.42 -15.31
CA GLN A 549 11.53 -5.06 -14.99
C GLN A 549 10.59 -6.27 -15.13
N GLN A 550 10.71 -7.04 -16.22
CA GLN A 550 9.98 -8.28 -16.43
C GLN A 550 10.22 -9.27 -15.28
N GLN A 551 11.47 -9.42 -14.83
CA GLN A 551 11.80 -10.32 -13.72
C GLN A 551 11.21 -9.83 -12.38
N LYS A 552 11.18 -8.51 -12.11
CA LYS A 552 10.49 -7.92 -10.94
C LYS A 552 8.98 -8.23 -10.98
N LEU A 553 8.31 -7.87 -12.08
CA LEU A 553 6.89 -8.15 -12.30
C LEU A 553 6.56 -9.65 -12.18
N GLN A 554 7.47 -10.53 -12.60
CA GLN A 554 7.31 -11.99 -12.50
C GLN A 554 7.49 -12.52 -11.07
N ARG A 555 8.27 -11.84 -10.20
CA ARG A 555 8.34 -12.11 -8.75
C ARG A 555 7.06 -11.61 -8.06
N GLU A 556 6.65 -10.37 -8.31
CA GLU A 556 5.40 -9.80 -7.79
C GLU A 556 4.17 -10.64 -8.16
N LYS A 557 4.08 -11.07 -9.42
CA LYS A 557 3.03 -12.00 -9.89
C LYS A 557 3.00 -13.31 -9.10
N LYS A 558 4.16 -13.88 -8.76
CA LYS A 558 4.25 -15.08 -7.90
C LYS A 558 3.80 -14.79 -6.46
N GLU A 559 4.16 -13.64 -5.90
CA GLU A 559 3.66 -13.21 -4.58
C GLU A 559 2.16 -13.00 -4.56
N TYR A 560 1.60 -12.27 -5.53
CA TYR A 560 0.15 -12.05 -5.61
C TYR A 560 -0.60 -13.37 -5.83
N GLN A 561 -0.05 -14.31 -6.62
CA GLN A 561 -0.59 -15.67 -6.72
C GLN A 561 -0.54 -16.42 -5.37
N GLN A 562 0.50 -16.27 -4.55
CA GLN A 562 0.52 -16.84 -3.20
C GLN A 562 -0.49 -16.16 -2.26
N LYS A 563 -0.58 -14.82 -2.28
CA LYS A 563 -1.54 -14.03 -1.50
C LYS A 563 -2.98 -14.45 -1.85
N ILE A 564 -3.31 -14.57 -3.13
CA ILE A 564 -4.61 -15.08 -3.63
C ILE A 564 -4.86 -16.52 -3.17
N LYS A 565 -3.87 -17.42 -3.24
CA LYS A 565 -4.03 -18.80 -2.74
C LYS A 565 -4.34 -18.83 -1.24
N ARG A 566 -3.63 -18.04 -0.42
CA ARG A 566 -3.89 -17.93 1.03
C ARG A 566 -5.30 -17.39 1.31
N HIS A 567 -5.73 -16.35 0.61
CA HIS A 567 -7.09 -15.82 0.76
C HIS A 567 -8.18 -16.81 0.33
N LYS A 568 -7.97 -17.57 -0.76
CA LYS A 568 -8.89 -18.66 -1.14
C LYS A 568 -9.01 -19.72 -0.04
N THR A 569 -7.90 -20.23 0.49
CA THR A 569 -7.95 -21.20 1.61
C THR A 569 -8.58 -20.63 2.89
N MET A 570 -8.51 -19.31 3.11
CA MET A 570 -9.19 -18.63 4.22
C MET A 570 -10.70 -18.52 3.99
N ILE A 571 -11.14 -18.28 2.75
CA ILE A 571 -12.55 -18.32 2.36
C ILE A 571 -13.08 -19.75 2.49
N ASP A 572 -12.39 -20.76 1.92
CA ASP A 572 -12.77 -22.17 2.00
C ASP A 572 -12.92 -22.69 3.44
N THR A 573 -12.16 -22.13 4.40
CA THR A 573 -12.25 -22.50 5.82
C THR A 573 -13.31 -21.69 6.57
N ASN A 574 -13.61 -20.47 6.15
CA ASN A 574 -14.72 -19.68 6.70
C ASN A 574 -16.08 -20.17 6.17
N ASP A 575 -16.20 -20.58 4.90
CA ASP A 575 -17.42 -21.17 4.35
C ASP A 575 -17.76 -22.51 5.02
N LYS A 576 -16.74 -23.29 5.40
CA LYS A 576 -16.90 -24.50 6.24
C LYS A 576 -17.42 -24.16 7.65
N LYS A 577 -16.97 -23.05 8.26
CA LYS A 577 -17.52 -22.57 9.54
C LYS A 577 -18.95 -22.04 9.39
N ILE A 578 -19.24 -21.29 8.32
CA ILE A 578 -20.58 -20.73 8.05
C ILE A 578 -21.59 -21.85 7.82
N THR A 579 -21.22 -22.90 7.08
CA THR A 579 -22.08 -24.08 6.87
C THR A 579 -22.26 -24.90 8.14
N GLN A 580 -21.22 -25.06 8.98
CA GLN A 580 -21.35 -25.66 10.32
C GLN A 580 -22.31 -24.86 11.23
N LEU A 581 -22.11 -23.54 11.34
CA LEU A 581 -22.96 -22.65 12.13
C LEU A 581 -24.40 -22.61 11.61
N SER A 582 -24.61 -22.70 10.30
CA SER A 582 -25.94 -22.78 9.69
C SER A 582 -26.65 -24.10 10.03
N GLN A 583 -25.93 -25.22 10.08
CA GLN A 583 -26.47 -26.49 10.57
C GLN A 583 -26.79 -26.45 12.07
N GLU A 584 -26.00 -25.73 12.87
CA GLU A 584 -26.25 -25.54 14.30
C GLU A 584 -27.46 -24.62 14.56
N ILE A 585 -27.57 -23.49 13.84
CA ILE A 585 -28.75 -22.62 13.84
C ILE A 585 -30.01 -23.41 13.46
N ASN A 586 -29.95 -24.27 12.44
CA ASN A 586 -31.11 -25.10 12.06
C ASN A 586 -31.50 -26.10 13.16
N LYS A 587 -30.54 -26.71 13.87
CA LYS A 587 -30.83 -27.57 15.03
C LYS A 587 -31.44 -26.78 16.19
N LEU A 588 -30.90 -25.59 16.49
CA LEU A 588 -31.43 -24.73 17.54
C LEU A 588 -32.85 -24.24 17.21
N ASN A 589 -33.12 -23.88 15.95
CA ASN A 589 -34.45 -23.53 15.48
C ASN A 589 -35.44 -24.70 15.59
N GLN A 590 -35.01 -25.94 15.29
CA GLN A 590 -35.84 -27.12 15.52
C GLN A 590 -36.16 -27.30 17.01
N ILE A 591 -35.16 -27.20 17.90
CA ILE A 591 -35.35 -27.31 19.36
C ILE A 591 -36.28 -26.20 19.89
N ILE A 592 -36.18 -24.98 19.37
CA ILE A 592 -37.09 -23.87 19.70
C ILE A 592 -38.52 -24.18 19.27
N ASN A 593 -38.72 -24.66 18.03
CA ASN A 593 -40.05 -25.04 17.53
C ASN A 593 -40.68 -26.19 18.33
N GLU A 594 -39.89 -27.19 18.72
CA GLU A 594 -40.34 -28.30 19.58
C GLU A 594 -40.69 -27.80 20.99
N ALA A 595 -39.90 -26.89 21.57
CA ALA A 595 -40.15 -26.29 22.87
C ALA A 595 -41.39 -25.39 22.89
N ASP A 596 -41.60 -24.55 21.85
CA ASP A 596 -42.80 -23.71 21.74
C ASP A 596 -44.06 -24.53 21.42
N ALA A 597 -43.95 -25.66 20.72
CA ALA A 597 -45.05 -26.60 20.53
C ALA A 597 -45.46 -27.28 21.85
N GLU A 598 -44.50 -27.80 22.62
CA GLU A 598 -44.78 -28.43 23.93
C GLU A 598 -45.29 -27.40 24.96
N LYS A 599 -44.73 -26.19 24.98
CA LYS A 599 -45.25 -25.04 25.77
C LYS A 599 -46.68 -24.66 25.38
N SER A 600 -47.01 -24.69 24.08
CA SER A 600 -48.37 -24.42 23.60
C SER A 600 -49.36 -25.52 23.99
N LYS A 601 -48.91 -26.78 24.02
CA LYS A 601 -49.67 -27.93 24.55
C LYS A 601 -49.88 -27.80 26.06
N GLN A 602 -48.83 -27.60 26.85
CA GLN A 602 -48.92 -27.41 28.30
C GLN A 602 -49.80 -26.21 28.70
N LYS A 603 -49.84 -25.14 27.90
CA LYS A 603 -50.77 -24.03 28.11
C LYS A 603 -52.23 -24.45 27.94
N ARG A 604 -52.56 -25.25 26.91
CA ARG A 604 -53.92 -25.81 26.73
C ARG A 604 -54.28 -26.78 27.85
N ASP A 605 -53.35 -27.63 28.26
CA ASP A 605 -53.57 -28.59 29.35
C ASP A 605 -53.80 -27.86 30.68
N TYR A 606 -53.07 -26.76 30.95
CA TYR A 606 -53.34 -25.86 32.07
C TYR A 606 -54.70 -25.15 31.96
N GLU A 607 -55.07 -24.64 30.78
CA GLU A 607 -56.38 -24.02 30.54
C GLU A 607 -57.53 -25.04 30.77
N ASN A 608 -57.35 -26.29 30.35
CA ASN A 608 -58.30 -27.38 30.62
C ASN A 608 -58.42 -27.67 32.12
N VAL A 609 -57.31 -27.83 32.84
CA VAL A 609 -57.32 -28.06 34.30
C VAL A 609 -57.91 -26.86 35.08
N MET A 610 -57.71 -25.63 34.59
CA MET A 610 -58.35 -24.44 35.14
C MET A 610 -59.87 -24.44 34.91
N ASN A 611 -60.32 -24.80 33.70
CA ASN A 611 -61.74 -24.95 33.39
C ASN A 611 -62.38 -26.06 34.25
N GLU A 612 -61.73 -27.21 34.41
CA GLU A 612 -62.19 -28.30 35.29
C GLU A 612 -62.27 -27.85 36.75
N ARG A 613 -61.23 -27.17 37.26
CA ARG A 613 -61.21 -26.57 38.61
C ARG A 613 -62.39 -25.62 38.81
N ASP A 614 -62.69 -24.77 37.83
CA ASP A 614 -63.73 -23.75 37.96
C ASP A 614 -65.14 -24.33 37.81
N ILE A 615 -65.31 -25.37 36.98
CA ILE A 615 -66.54 -26.18 36.93
C ILE A 615 -66.76 -26.90 38.26
N LEU A 616 -65.73 -27.57 38.81
CA LEU A 616 -65.81 -28.27 40.10
C LEU A 616 -66.03 -27.29 41.26
N GLY A 617 -65.38 -26.12 41.23
CA GLY A 617 -65.59 -25.03 42.19
C GLY A 617 -67.03 -24.52 42.17
N ALA A 618 -67.58 -24.25 40.98
CA ALA A 618 -68.98 -23.85 40.82
C ALA A 618 -69.97 -24.94 41.24
N GLN A 619 -69.66 -26.22 41.02
CA GLN A 619 -70.46 -27.35 41.54
C GLN A 619 -70.39 -27.44 43.07
N LEU A 620 -69.21 -27.25 43.66
CA LEU A 620 -69.00 -27.30 45.11
C LEU A 620 -69.68 -26.13 45.83
N ILE A 621 -69.65 -24.92 45.26
CA ILE A 621 -70.42 -23.76 45.76
C ILE A 621 -71.91 -24.10 45.73
N LYS A 622 -72.47 -24.55 44.59
CA LYS A 622 -73.89 -24.95 44.50
C LYS A 622 -74.26 -26.05 45.51
N ARG A 623 -73.38 -27.04 45.72
CA ARG A 623 -73.58 -28.09 46.73
C ARG A 623 -73.55 -27.55 48.16
N ASN A 624 -72.71 -26.57 48.45
CA ASN A 624 -72.70 -25.89 49.75
C ASN A 624 -73.96 -25.02 49.95
N ASP A 625 -74.46 -24.35 48.90
CA ASP A 625 -75.72 -23.59 48.95
C ASP A 625 -76.92 -24.52 49.14
N GLU A 626 -76.97 -25.66 48.42
CA GLU A 626 -77.95 -26.74 48.62
C GLU A 626 -77.90 -27.27 50.06
N LEU A 627 -76.71 -27.53 50.61
CA LEU A 627 -76.54 -27.96 52.01
C LEU A 627 -76.97 -26.88 53.01
N ALA A 628 -76.65 -25.61 52.79
CA ALA A 628 -77.07 -24.50 53.65
C ALA A 628 -78.60 -24.35 53.68
N GLN A 629 -79.26 -24.46 52.52
CA GLN A 629 -80.72 -24.50 52.41
C GLN A 629 -81.32 -25.71 53.14
N LEU A 630 -80.68 -26.89 53.06
CA LEU A 630 -81.10 -28.08 53.81
C LEU A 630 -80.93 -27.92 55.33
N TYR A 631 -79.82 -27.34 55.80
CA TYR A 631 -79.60 -27.06 57.22
C TYR A 631 -80.63 -26.06 57.78
N GLU A 632 -80.89 -24.96 57.08
CA GLU A 632 -81.91 -23.99 57.53
C GLU A 632 -83.33 -24.60 57.45
N LYS A 633 -83.62 -25.44 56.45
CA LYS A 633 -84.87 -26.21 56.40
C LYS A 633 -85.02 -27.16 57.58
N ILE A 634 -83.96 -27.89 57.95
CA ILE A 634 -83.94 -28.77 59.13
C ILE A 634 -84.15 -27.95 60.41
N ARG A 635 -83.47 -26.81 60.55
CA ARG A 635 -83.58 -25.89 61.70
C ARG A 635 -85.00 -25.32 61.84
N ILE A 636 -85.63 -24.91 60.74
CA ILE A 636 -87.02 -24.45 60.71
C ILE A 636 -87.96 -25.60 61.07
N GLN A 637 -87.75 -26.80 60.54
CA GLN A 637 -88.56 -27.99 60.88
C GLN A 637 -88.41 -28.39 62.36
N GLN A 638 -87.21 -28.34 62.94
CA GLN A 638 -86.98 -28.54 64.37
C GLN A 638 -87.65 -27.44 65.21
N SER A 639 -87.59 -26.17 64.80
CA SER A 639 -88.30 -25.08 65.48
C SER A 639 -89.82 -25.26 65.46
N MET A 640 -90.38 -25.74 64.34
CA MET A 640 -91.80 -26.07 64.23
C MET A 640 -92.18 -27.30 65.06
N LEU A 641 -91.34 -28.35 65.06
CA LEU A 641 -91.55 -29.56 65.86
C LEU A 641 -91.55 -29.22 67.35
N ASN A 642 -90.54 -28.51 67.86
CA ASN A 642 -90.46 -28.12 69.27
C ASN A 642 -91.65 -27.24 69.70
N LYS A 643 -92.16 -26.37 68.82
CA LYS A 643 -93.39 -25.60 69.06
C LYS A 643 -94.62 -26.49 69.09
N GLY A 644 -94.73 -27.46 68.18
CA GLY A 644 -95.81 -28.45 68.15
C GLY A 644 -95.81 -29.37 69.37
N GLU A 645 -94.64 -29.85 69.80
CA GLU A 645 -94.45 -30.64 71.02
C GLU A 645 -94.83 -29.84 72.27
N LEU A 646 -94.41 -28.57 72.37
CA LEU A 646 -94.81 -27.69 73.48
C LEU A 646 -96.33 -27.52 73.53
N GLN A 647 -96.95 -27.16 72.39
CA GLN A 647 -98.41 -27.01 72.30
C GLN A 647 -99.15 -28.31 72.61
N TYR A 648 -98.67 -29.46 72.12
CA TYR A 648 -99.25 -30.77 72.41
C TYR A 648 -99.12 -31.15 73.88
N ARG A 649 -97.95 -30.92 74.50
CA ARG A 649 -97.72 -31.12 75.93
C ARG A 649 -98.63 -30.23 76.78
N ASP A 650 -98.83 -28.98 76.38
CA ASP A 650 -99.71 -28.06 77.08
C ASP A 650 -101.20 -28.47 76.91
N ARG A 651 -101.60 -29.02 75.74
CA ARG A 651 -102.91 -29.69 75.59
C ARG A 651 -103.05 -30.96 76.44
N LEU A 652 -101.98 -31.73 76.64
CA LEU A 652 -102.01 -32.86 77.59
C LEU A 652 -102.15 -32.37 79.05
N LEU A 653 -101.63 -31.19 79.40
CA LEU A 653 -101.87 -30.55 80.69
C LEU A 653 -103.32 -30.05 80.81
N ASP A 654 -103.87 -29.40 79.77
CA ASP A 654 -105.30 -29.05 79.70
C ASP A 654 -106.19 -30.28 79.92
N ILE A 655 -105.93 -31.38 79.20
CA ILE A 655 -106.69 -32.63 79.32
C ILE A 655 -106.59 -33.23 80.73
N ARG A 656 -105.42 -33.19 81.36
CA ARG A 656 -105.24 -33.63 82.77
C ARG A 656 -105.98 -32.74 83.75
N ASN A 657 -105.93 -31.43 83.57
CA ASN A 657 -106.63 -30.45 84.41
C ASN A 657 -108.14 -30.59 84.29
N LEU A 658 -108.66 -30.75 83.06
CA LEU A 658 -110.08 -31.03 82.79
C LEU A 658 -110.50 -32.40 83.36
N SER A 659 -109.70 -33.45 83.21
CA SER A 659 -109.96 -34.78 83.79
C SER A 659 -109.98 -34.75 85.34
N SER A 660 -109.08 -33.97 85.94
CA SER A 660 -109.06 -33.70 87.38
C SER A 660 -110.32 -32.94 87.80
N LYS A 661 -110.72 -31.89 87.07
CA LYS A 661 -111.95 -31.14 87.41
C LYS A 661 -113.23 -31.94 87.16
N ILE A 662 -113.27 -32.83 86.16
CA ILE A 662 -114.36 -33.79 85.96
C ILE A 662 -114.43 -34.76 87.14
N SER A 663 -113.29 -35.28 87.62
CA SER A 663 -113.24 -36.14 88.81
C SER A 663 -113.71 -35.40 90.08
N GLN A 664 -113.26 -34.16 90.28
CA GLN A 664 -113.72 -33.29 91.38
C GLN A 664 -115.24 -33.05 91.30
N LEU A 665 -115.75 -32.58 90.15
CA LEU A 665 -117.19 -32.34 89.95
C LEU A 665 -118.01 -33.62 90.10
N THR A 666 -117.49 -34.77 89.70
CA THR A 666 -118.14 -36.08 89.90
C THR A 666 -118.18 -36.46 91.38
N MET A 667 -117.12 -36.20 92.13
CA MET A 667 -117.05 -36.40 93.57
C MET A 667 -117.95 -35.42 94.35
N GLU A 668 -117.96 -34.14 93.98
CA GLU A 668 -118.88 -33.11 94.47
C GLU A 668 -120.34 -33.53 94.23
N LEU A 669 -120.68 -33.95 93.00
CA LEU A 669 -122.02 -34.41 92.61
C LEU A 669 -122.42 -35.69 93.35
N ASN A 670 -121.50 -36.64 93.55
CA ASN A 670 -121.77 -37.85 94.35
C ASN A 670 -121.94 -37.52 95.85
N ASN A 671 -121.19 -36.56 96.40
CA ASN A 671 -121.39 -36.06 97.76
C ASN A 671 -122.77 -35.37 97.91
N VAL A 672 -123.19 -34.58 96.92
CA VAL A 672 -124.53 -33.97 96.88
C VAL A 672 -125.63 -35.04 96.74
N ARG A 673 -125.43 -36.07 95.92
CA ARG A 673 -126.36 -37.23 95.85
C ARG A 673 -126.45 -37.98 97.18
N ALA A 674 -125.33 -38.21 97.86
CA ALA A 674 -125.31 -38.83 99.18
C ALA A 674 -126.00 -37.95 100.24
N TYR A 675 -125.84 -36.63 100.16
CA TYR A 675 -126.56 -35.67 101.02
C TYR A 675 -128.07 -35.68 100.73
N ILE A 676 -128.50 -35.69 99.47
CA ILE A 676 -129.93 -35.78 99.08
C ILE A 676 -130.54 -37.10 99.54
N SER A 677 -129.81 -38.22 99.43
CA SER A 677 -130.24 -39.52 99.97
C SER A 677 -130.45 -39.45 101.49
N ARG A 678 -129.45 -38.94 102.22
CA ARG A 678 -129.57 -38.67 103.67
C ARG A 678 -130.67 -37.68 104.01
N LEU A 679 -131.07 -36.77 103.11
CA LEU A 679 -132.14 -35.81 103.33
C LEU A 679 -133.53 -36.50 103.35
N ALA A 680 -133.70 -37.63 102.67
CA ALA A 680 -134.89 -38.47 102.83
C ALA A 680 -134.93 -39.14 104.21
N ASP A 681 -133.79 -39.68 104.67
CA ASP A 681 -133.69 -40.28 106.01
C ASP A 681 -133.82 -39.23 107.13
N LEU A 682 -133.26 -38.03 106.94
CA LEU A 682 -133.45 -36.87 107.82
C LEU A 682 -134.91 -36.40 107.84
N LYS A 683 -135.62 -36.41 106.71
CA LYS A 683 -137.07 -36.14 106.70
C LYS A 683 -137.87 -37.23 107.43
N ARG A 684 -137.50 -38.52 107.28
CA ARG A 684 -138.11 -39.59 108.09
C ARG A 684 -137.79 -39.40 109.57
N ALA A 685 -136.54 -39.12 109.91
CA ALA A 685 -136.08 -38.87 111.27
C ALA A 685 -136.72 -37.63 111.90
N ILE A 686 -136.92 -36.53 111.16
CA ILE A 686 -137.68 -35.36 111.63
C ILE A 686 -139.15 -35.73 111.84
N ASN A 687 -139.76 -36.53 110.95
CA ASN A 687 -141.15 -36.93 111.11
C ASN A 687 -141.37 -37.93 112.26
N THR A 688 -140.47 -38.90 112.46
CA THR A 688 -140.49 -39.75 113.64
C THR A 688 -140.14 -38.96 114.90
N GLN A 689 -139.15 -38.07 114.86
CA GLN A 689 -138.79 -37.24 116.01
C GLN A 689 -139.82 -36.15 116.31
N THR A 690 -140.69 -35.78 115.36
CA THR A 690 -141.87 -34.92 115.60
C THR A 690 -143.04 -35.75 116.15
N LYS A 691 -143.22 -37.00 115.70
CA LYS A 691 -144.16 -37.94 116.33
C LYS A 691 -143.74 -38.26 117.76
N THR A 692 -142.49 -38.60 118.02
CA THR A 692 -141.97 -38.81 119.37
C THR A 692 -141.94 -37.50 120.14
N LEU A 693 -141.56 -36.33 119.60
CA LEU A 693 -141.71 -35.06 120.32
C LEU A 693 -143.16 -34.77 120.70
N ASN A 694 -144.16 -35.18 119.92
CA ASN A 694 -145.57 -35.01 120.27
C ASN A 694 -146.07 -36.09 121.26
N GLN A 695 -145.61 -37.34 121.15
CA GLN A 695 -145.88 -38.42 122.13
C GLN A 695 -145.18 -38.18 123.46
N GLU A 696 -143.94 -37.68 123.43
CA GLU A 696 -143.15 -37.25 124.56
C GLU A 696 -143.60 -35.88 125.08
N ARG A 697 -144.27 -35.02 124.30
CA ARG A 697 -145.03 -33.87 124.86
C ARG A 697 -146.31 -34.31 125.55
N ALA A 698 -146.98 -35.34 125.05
CA ALA A 698 -148.13 -35.94 125.72
C ALA A 698 -147.71 -36.68 127.01
N LYS A 699 -146.61 -37.44 126.98
CA LYS A 699 -146.00 -38.04 128.18
C LYS A 699 -145.41 -36.99 129.11
N VAL A 700 -144.67 -35.98 128.64
CA VAL A 700 -144.17 -34.89 129.51
C VAL A 700 -145.33 -34.14 130.14
N LYS A 701 -146.50 -34.01 129.48
CA LYS A 701 -147.70 -33.52 130.16
C LYS A 701 -148.21 -34.47 131.25
N ALA A 702 -148.05 -35.79 131.11
CA ALA A 702 -148.39 -36.80 132.11
C ALA A 702 -147.24 -37.14 133.10
N MET A 703 -146.02 -36.61 132.89
CA MET A 703 -144.83 -36.88 133.69
C MET A 703 -144.27 -35.63 134.37
N TYR A 704 -144.69 -34.42 133.95
CA TYR A 704 -144.80 -33.28 134.88
C TYR A 704 -145.67 -33.63 136.09
N ASP A 705 -146.63 -34.56 135.93
CA ASP A 705 -147.50 -35.07 136.97
C ASP A 705 -146.91 -36.29 137.74
N GLU A 706 -145.76 -36.87 137.32
CA GLU A 706 -145.18 -38.09 137.94
C GLU A 706 -143.70 -37.99 138.40
N LEU A 707 -142.88 -37.09 137.87
CA LEU A 707 -141.45 -36.94 138.24
C LEU A 707 -140.97 -35.52 137.86
N GLU A 708 -140.69 -34.57 138.74
CA GLU A 708 -140.20 -34.61 140.14
C GLU A 708 -138.93 -35.47 140.36
N ASN A 709 -137.85 -34.93 139.81
CA ASN A 709 -136.42 -35.27 139.91
C ASN A 709 -135.81 -36.31 138.94
N PRO A 710 -134.59 -36.08 138.39
CA PRO A 710 -134.02 -36.88 137.30
C PRO A 710 -132.63 -37.50 137.64
N LEU A 711 -131.97 -38.21 136.69
CA LEU A 711 -130.51 -38.09 136.49
C LEU A 711 -129.94 -38.69 135.18
N ASN A 712 -129.39 -37.76 134.39
CA ASN A 712 -128.49 -37.76 133.22
C ASN A 712 -127.13 -38.50 133.52
N VAL A 713 -126.20 -38.93 132.61
CA VAL A 713 -125.21 -38.14 131.79
C VAL A 713 -124.24 -39.05 130.95
N HIS A 714 -123.96 -38.69 129.66
CA HIS A 714 -122.75 -38.83 128.73
C HIS A 714 -121.77 -40.08 128.73
N ARG A 715 -120.68 -40.26 127.91
CA ARG A 715 -119.64 -39.38 127.24
C ARG A 715 -118.80 -40.09 126.10
N TRP A 716 -117.94 -39.36 125.33
CA TRP A 716 -117.13 -39.80 124.14
C TRP A 716 -115.60 -40.05 124.36
N HIS A 717 -114.92 -40.80 123.45
CA HIS A 717 -113.58 -40.43 122.89
C HIS A 717 -113.14 -41.13 121.55
N LYS A 718 -111.92 -40.83 121.04
CA LYS A 718 -111.35 -41.19 119.70
C LYS A 718 -109.81 -41.47 119.77
N LEU A 719 -109.18 -41.98 118.70
CA LEU A 719 -107.78 -42.51 118.62
C LEU A 719 -106.85 -41.80 117.58
N GLU A 720 -105.53 -42.11 117.61
CA GLU A 720 -104.48 -41.62 116.69
C GLU A 720 -103.56 -42.71 116.08
N GLY A 721 -102.94 -42.39 114.92
CA GLY A 721 -101.67 -42.95 114.38
C GLY A 721 -101.71 -44.28 113.59
N SER A 722 -100.63 -44.76 112.93
CA SER A 722 -99.40 -44.13 112.37
C SER A 722 -98.58 -45.18 111.57
N GLU A 723 -97.77 -44.82 110.55
CA GLU A 723 -96.99 -45.80 109.74
C GLU A 723 -95.61 -45.33 109.20
N PRO A 724 -94.68 -46.27 108.81
CA PRO A 724 -93.23 -46.00 108.70
C PRO A 724 -92.64 -45.96 107.26
N GLN A 725 -93.45 -46.11 106.20
CA GLN A 725 -93.00 -46.44 104.84
C GLN A 725 -92.08 -45.38 104.16
N THR A 726 -92.01 -44.15 104.68
CA THR A 726 -91.29 -43.02 104.07
C THR A 726 -89.76 -43.16 104.06
N PHE A 727 -89.17 -44.00 104.93
CA PHE A 727 -87.71 -44.09 105.07
C PHE A 727 -87.02 -44.94 103.98
N GLU A 728 -87.61 -46.08 103.61
CA GLU A 728 -87.03 -46.99 102.61
C GLU A 728 -86.97 -46.35 101.21
N MET A 729 -88.00 -45.56 100.86
CA MET A 729 -88.08 -44.83 99.59
C MET A 729 -86.87 -43.90 99.39
N ILE A 730 -86.40 -43.25 100.45
CA ILE A 730 -85.28 -42.30 100.41
C ILE A 730 -83.95 -43.03 100.16
N GLN A 731 -83.73 -44.20 100.76
CA GLN A 731 -82.54 -45.01 100.49
C GLN A 731 -82.51 -45.54 99.04
N ARG A 732 -83.67 -45.83 98.46
CA ARG A 732 -83.79 -46.23 97.05
C ARG A 732 -83.41 -45.10 96.09
N ILE A 733 -83.73 -43.85 96.43
CA ILE A 733 -83.36 -42.68 95.62
C ILE A 733 -81.85 -42.45 95.63
N HIS A 734 -81.21 -42.43 96.81
CA HIS A 734 -79.75 -42.20 96.92
C HIS A 734 -78.90 -43.28 96.24
N SER A 735 -79.36 -44.54 96.24
CA SER A 735 -78.64 -45.63 95.57
C SER A 735 -78.72 -45.53 94.04
N LEU A 736 -79.88 -45.18 93.48
CA LEU A 736 -80.04 -44.91 92.05
C LEU A 736 -79.25 -43.68 91.59
N GLN A 737 -79.20 -42.61 92.39
CA GLN A 737 -78.40 -41.41 92.06
C GLN A 737 -76.90 -41.71 91.95
N LYS A 738 -76.33 -42.54 92.83
CA LYS A 738 -74.92 -42.97 92.71
C LYS A 738 -74.65 -43.79 91.45
N GLN A 739 -75.57 -44.66 91.04
CA GLN A 739 -75.44 -45.42 89.80
C GLN A 739 -75.53 -44.53 88.55
N LEU A 740 -76.36 -43.48 88.59
CA LEU A 740 -76.47 -42.51 87.51
C LEU A 740 -75.16 -41.72 87.33
N ILE A 741 -74.57 -41.20 88.42
CA ILE A 741 -73.32 -40.43 88.39
C ILE A 741 -72.18 -41.25 87.77
N ALA A 742 -71.97 -42.48 88.26
CA ALA A 742 -70.94 -43.36 87.71
C ALA A 742 -71.17 -43.70 86.22
N LYS A 743 -72.44 -43.71 85.75
CA LYS A 743 -72.74 -43.91 84.33
C LYS A 743 -72.57 -42.66 83.47
N THR A 744 -72.67 -41.46 84.02
CA THR A 744 -72.26 -40.24 83.33
C THR A 744 -70.74 -40.08 83.25
N GLU A 745 -69.99 -40.52 84.28
CA GLU A 745 -68.51 -40.56 84.26
C GLU A 745 -67.99 -41.55 83.18
N ASP A 746 -68.54 -42.77 83.16
CA ASP A 746 -68.32 -43.79 82.09
C ASP A 746 -68.54 -43.28 80.65
N ILE A 747 -69.47 -42.32 80.49
CA ILE A 747 -69.80 -41.71 79.19
C ILE A 747 -68.81 -40.59 78.88
N GLN A 748 -68.48 -39.71 79.83
CA GLN A 748 -67.49 -38.65 79.63
C GLN A 748 -66.10 -39.19 79.29
N GLU A 749 -65.65 -40.29 79.93
CA GLU A 749 -64.39 -40.94 79.55
C GLU A 749 -64.41 -41.47 78.11
N LYS A 750 -65.55 -42.00 77.65
CA LYS A 750 -65.72 -42.51 76.28
C LYS A 750 -65.85 -41.39 75.25
N GLU A 751 -66.54 -40.30 75.57
CA GLU A 751 -66.59 -39.10 74.73
C GLU A 751 -65.19 -38.46 74.60
N ALA A 752 -64.42 -38.39 75.68
CA ALA A 752 -63.02 -37.95 75.64
C ALA A 752 -62.15 -38.87 74.78
N MET A 753 -62.28 -40.20 74.91
CA MET A 753 -61.57 -41.16 74.05
C MET A 753 -61.98 -41.04 72.58
N ILE A 754 -63.26 -40.81 72.28
CA ILE A 754 -63.75 -40.59 70.91
C ILE A 754 -63.15 -39.30 70.35
N ALA A 755 -63.19 -38.18 71.09
CA ALA A 755 -62.60 -36.91 70.66
C ALA A 755 -61.08 -37.02 70.41
N GLU A 756 -60.35 -37.77 71.22
CA GLU A 756 -58.92 -38.05 70.99
C GLU A 756 -58.70 -38.92 69.74
N LYS A 757 -59.52 -39.96 69.52
CA LYS A 757 -59.44 -40.79 68.30
C LYS A 757 -59.85 -40.05 67.04
N GLU A 758 -60.84 -39.16 67.11
CA GLU A 758 -61.24 -38.30 66.00
C GLU A 758 -60.15 -37.27 65.67
N LYS A 759 -59.53 -36.65 66.68
CA LYS A 759 -58.36 -35.79 66.50
C LYS A 759 -57.22 -36.56 65.85
N LEU A 760 -56.87 -37.75 66.35
CA LEU A 760 -55.83 -38.60 65.79
C LEU A 760 -56.16 -39.04 64.35
N TYR A 761 -57.43 -39.31 64.04
CA TYR A 761 -57.90 -39.65 62.70
C TYR A 761 -57.82 -38.44 61.75
N VAL A 762 -58.14 -37.24 62.20
CA VAL A 762 -57.98 -35.99 61.42
C VAL A 762 -56.51 -35.68 61.20
N GLU A 763 -55.64 -35.88 62.19
CA GLU A 763 -54.19 -35.73 62.04
C GLU A 763 -53.60 -36.77 61.09
N LEU A 764 -53.98 -38.05 61.20
CA LEU A 764 -53.60 -39.12 60.27
C LEU A 764 -54.12 -38.86 58.85
N LYS A 765 -55.37 -38.39 58.69
CA LYS A 765 -55.93 -38.00 57.40
C LYS A 765 -55.22 -36.76 56.83
N GLY A 766 -54.80 -35.82 57.68
CA GLY A 766 -53.97 -34.67 57.32
C GLY A 766 -52.54 -35.04 56.92
N ILE A 767 -51.97 -36.10 57.49
CA ILE A 767 -50.67 -36.66 57.09
C ILE A 767 -50.82 -37.45 55.79
N LEU A 768 -51.84 -38.30 55.66
CA LEU A 768 -52.08 -39.14 54.47
C LEU A 768 -52.41 -38.31 53.23
N SER A 769 -53.19 -37.23 53.37
CA SER A 769 -53.43 -36.24 52.30
C SER A 769 -52.25 -35.31 52.01
N ARG A 770 -51.18 -35.36 52.82
CA ARG A 770 -49.89 -34.70 52.56
C ARG A 770 -48.80 -35.65 52.08
N GLN A 771 -49.04 -36.96 52.08
CA GLN A 771 -48.14 -37.92 51.45
C GLN A 771 -48.46 -37.96 49.94
N PRO A 772 -47.50 -37.65 49.05
CA PRO A 772 -47.69 -37.88 47.63
C PRO A 772 -47.85 -39.39 47.39
N GLY A 773 -48.80 -39.78 46.52
CA GLY A 773 -48.95 -41.17 46.08
C GLY A 773 -47.66 -41.70 45.43
N PRO A 774 -47.46 -43.02 45.32
CA PRO A 774 -46.16 -43.62 45.01
C PRO A 774 -45.50 -43.06 43.74
N GLU A 775 -46.23 -42.88 42.64
CA GLU A 775 -45.73 -42.24 41.42
C GLU A 775 -45.29 -40.79 41.64
N VAL A 776 -46.05 -40.01 42.42
CA VAL A 776 -45.72 -38.62 42.77
C VAL A 776 -44.56 -38.58 43.77
N ALA A 777 -44.39 -39.59 44.63
CA ALA A 777 -43.23 -39.71 45.52
C ALA A 777 -41.95 -40.05 44.75
N GLU A 778 -42.05 -40.90 43.73
CA GLU A 778 -40.96 -41.25 42.82
C GLU A 778 -40.59 -40.09 41.90
N GLN A 779 -41.57 -39.44 41.27
CA GLN A 779 -41.39 -38.17 40.56
C GLN A 779 -40.80 -37.10 41.47
N LEU A 780 -41.25 -36.96 42.73
CA LEU A 780 -40.71 -35.98 43.68
C LEU A 780 -39.31 -36.36 44.18
N ASN A 781 -38.89 -37.63 44.10
CA ASN A 781 -37.50 -38.02 44.26
C ASN A 781 -36.65 -37.67 43.04
N VAL A 782 -37.12 -37.93 41.82
CA VAL A 782 -36.45 -37.50 40.57
C VAL A 782 -36.35 -35.97 40.50
N TYR A 783 -37.42 -35.24 40.87
CA TYR A 783 -37.40 -33.79 41.00
C TYR A 783 -36.52 -33.33 42.17
N LYS A 784 -36.50 -33.99 43.34
CA LYS A 784 -35.52 -33.67 44.40
C LYS A 784 -34.09 -33.88 43.94
N GLU A 785 -33.80 -34.91 43.15
CA GLU A 785 -32.46 -35.18 42.66
C GLU A 785 -32.06 -34.19 41.55
N ASN A 786 -32.97 -33.88 40.64
CA ASN A 786 -32.78 -32.83 39.62
C ASN A 786 -32.71 -31.43 40.24
N LEU A 787 -33.44 -31.15 41.33
CA LEU A 787 -33.35 -29.91 42.10
C LEU A 787 -32.07 -29.91 42.93
N LYS A 788 -31.57 -31.06 43.44
CA LYS A 788 -30.19 -31.18 43.98
C LYS A 788 -29.15 -30.85 42.91
N LYS A 789 -29.23 -31.47 41.73
CA LYS A 789 -28.32 -31.23 40.59
C LYS A 789 -28.41 -29.77 40.11
N LYS A 790 -29.61 -29.19 40.04
CA LYS A 790 -29.83 -27.78 39.69
C LYS A 790 -29.47 -26.80 40.81
N THR A 791 -29.54 -27.17 42.09
CA THR A 791 -29.00 -26.38 43.20
C THR A 791 -27.49 -26.50 43.31
N VAL A 792 -26.88 -27.62 42.92
CA VAL A 792 -25.42 -27.73 42.76
C VAL A 792 -24.95 -26.92 41.56
N GLN A 793 -25.64 -26.99 40.41
CA GLN A 793 -25.38 -26.11 39.27
C GLN A 793 -25.65 -24.64 39.61
N MET A 794 -26.71 -24.31 40.36
CA MET A 794 -27.01 -22.94 40.79
C MET A 794 -26.01 -22.45 41.84
N LYS A 795 -25.53 -23.29 42.77
CA LYS A 795 -24.46 -22.93 43.71
C LYS A 795 -23.11 -22.81 43.03
N SER A 796 -22.83 -23.65 42.03
CA SER A 796 -21.66 -23.52 41.15
C SER A 796 -21.77 -22.22 40.34
N MET A 797 -22.91 -21.90 39.74
CA MET A 797 -23.14 -20.69 38.97
C MET A 797 -23.25 -19.43 39.84
N GLN A 798 -23.68 -19.55 41.11
CA GLN A 798 -23.60 -18.50 42.13
C GLN A 798 -22.17 -18.34 42.67
N ALA A 799 -21.36 -19.40 42.73
CA ALA A 799 -19.94 -19.31 43.03
C ALA A 799 -19.17 -18.70 41.85
N SER A 800 -19.55 -19.01 40.61
CA SER A 800 -19.07 -18.32 39.41
C SER A 800 -19.55 -16.87 39.38
N LEU A 801 -20.80 -16.56 39.74
CA LEU A 801 -21.29 -15.18 39.85
C LEU A 801 -20.60 -14.42 40.97
N ALA A 802 -20.35 -15.04 42.13
CA ALA A 802 -19.58 -14.46 43.23
C ALA A 802 -18.10 -14.31 42.86
N HIS A 803 -17.55 -15.21 42.04
CA HIS A 803 -16.21 -15.10 41.47
C HIS A 803 -16.14 -13.96 40.45
N PHE A 804 -17.09 -13.83 39.52
CA PHE A 804 -17.16 -12.72 38.57
C PHE A 804 -17.47 -11.39 39.26
N GLN A 805 -18.30 -11.38 40.31
CA GLN A 805 -18.50 -10.20 41.18
C GLN A 805 -17.20 -9.86 41.92
N SER A 806 -16.47 -10.85 42.46
CA SER A 806 -15.14 -10.67 43.06
C SER A 806 -14.14 -10.11 42.04
N GLN A 807 -14.11 -10.66 40.82
CA GLN A 807 -13.25 -10.25 39.72
C GLN A 807 -13.59 -8.84 39.22
N VAL A 808 -14.88 -8.47 39.14
CA VAL A 808 -15.33 -7.09 38.91
C VAL A 808 -14.89 -6.18 40.06
N THR A 809 -15.01 -6.58 41.33
CA THR A 809 -14.51 -5.77 42.45
C THR A 809 -12.98 -5.63 42.48
N GLN A 810 -12.24 -6.64 41.99
CA GLN A 810 -10.80 -6.56 41.77
C GLN A 810 -10.49 -5.58 40.65
N TYR A 811 -11.16 -5.67 39.50
CA TYR A 811 -10.97 -4.74 38.39
C TYR A 811 -11.38 -3.30 38.74
N THR A 812 -12.41 -3.07 39.56
CA THR A 812 -12.69 -1.72 40.09
C THR A 812 -11.62 -1.26 41.06
N SER A 813 -11.04 -2.14 41.89
CA SER A 813 -9.93 -1.78 42.79
C SER A 813 -8.63 -1.50 42.03
N GLU A 814 -8.34 -2.25 40.97
CA GLU A 814 -7.22 -2.01 40.06
C GLU A 814 -7.44 -0.72 39.26
N TYR A 815 -8.67 -0.45 38.80
CA TYR A 815 -9.03 0.82 38.15
C TYR A 815 -8.94 2.03 39.10
N GLU A 816 -9.36 1.89 40.36
CA GLU A 816 -9.21 2.94 41.39
C GLU A 816 -7.73 3.20 41.73
N LYS A 817 -6.89 2.15 41.79
CA LYS A 817 -5.43 2.30 41.94
C LYS A 817 -4.81 3.03 40.76
N VAL A 818 -5.05 2.57 39.53
CA VAL A 818 -4.55 3.21 38.30
C VAL A 818 -5.08 4.64 38.15
N THR A 819 -6.31 4.92 38.58
CA THR A 819 -6.86 6.29 38.61
C THR A 819 -6.23 7.13 39.72
N GLY A 820 -5.88 6.55 40.87
CA GLY A 820 -5.09 7.18 41.92
C GLY A 820 -3.69 7.55 41.42
N GLU A 821 -2.97 6.57 40.86
CA GLU A 821 -1.65 6.75 40.24
C GLU A 821 -1.69 7.78 39.11
N LEU A 822 -2.69 7.75 38.22
CA LEU A 822 -2.87 8.77 37.18
C LEU A 822 -3.13 10.17 37.77
N ASN A 823 -3.85 10.27 38.88
CA ASN A 823 -4.09 11.54 39.56
C ASN A 823 -2.86 12.02 40.34
N ASP A 824 -2.02 11.13 40.87
CA ASP A 824 -0.76 11.49 41.51
C ASP A 824 0.33 11.83 40.46
N ILE A 825 0.34 11.17 39.30
CA ILE A 825 1.11 11.57 38.12
C ILE A 825 0.65 12.94 37.60
N LYS A 826 -0.66 13.25 37.62
CA LYS A 826 -1.14 14.61 37.34
C LYS A 826 -0.65 15.60 38.40
N LYS A 827 -0.67 15.26 39.70
CA LYS A 827 -0.13 16.14 40.77
C LYS A 827 1.37 16.37 40.63
N THR A 828 2.17 15.37 40.27
CA THR A 828 3.62 15.53 40.03
C THR A 828 3.87 16.30 38.74
N TYR A 829 3.15 16.03 37.65
CA TYR A 829 3.21 16.82 36.41
C TYR A 829 2.87 18.30 36.66
N PHE A 830 1.78 18.61 37.38
CA PHE A 830 1.43 19.99 37.72
C PHE A 830 2.38 20.64 38.74
N LYS A 831 3.02 19.86 39.64
CA LYS A 831 4.13 20.36 40.46
C LYS A 831 5.34 20.72 39.59
N ASN A 832 5.82 19.79 38.78
CA ASN A 832 6.97 19.97 37.90
C ASN A 832 6.73 21.13 36.93
N LYS A 833 5.54 21.24 36.33
CA LYS A 833 5.18 22.34 35.44
C LYS A 833 5.08 23.70 36.16
N ARG A 834 4.64 23.73 37.43
CA ARG A 834 4.76 24.93 38.30
C ARG A 834 6.21 25.25 38.66
N GLN A 835 7.09 24.24 38.70
CA GLN A 835 8.51 24.40 39.00
C GLN A 835 9.27 24.91 37.77
N GLU A 836 9.00 24.37 36.57
CA GLU A 836 9.42 24.92 35.28
C GLU A 836 8.92 26.35 35.09
N GLN A 837 7.63 26.63 35.33
CA GLN A 837 7.10 27.99 35.24
C GLN A 837 7.75 28.94 36.26
N ARG A 838 8.14 28.47 37.46
CA ARG A 838 8.93 29.27 38.40
C ARG A 838 10.37 29.50 37.92
N MET A 839 10.99 28.53 37.26
CA MET A 839 12.33 28.68 36.66
C MET A 839 12.29 29.65 35.47
N GLN A 840 11.23 29.59 34.64
CA GLN A 840 11.02 30.52 33.51
C GLN A 840 10.62 31.94 33.96
N MET A 841 9.90 32.08 35.07
CA MET A 841 9.53 33.38 35.67
C MET A 841 10.56 33.93 36.67
N SER A 842 11.74 33.31 36.77
CA SER A 842 12.86 33.78 37.61
C SER A 842 14.04 34.31 36.76
N GLY A 843 13.75 34.72 35.53
CA GLY A 843 14.73 35.25 34.57
C GLY A 843 14.75 36.78 34.42
N THR A 844 13.98 37.52 35.24
CA THR A 844 13.88 38.98 35.19
C THR A 844 13.67 39.59 36.59
N ASP A 845 14.10 40.84 36.73
CA ASP A 845 13.94 41.77 37.86
C ASP A 845 14.66 41.49 39.19
N MET A 846 15.50 42.47 39.56
CA MET A 846 16.14 42.66 40.85
C MET A 846 15.51 43.88 41.57
N MET A 847 15.68 44.01 42.89
CA MET A 847 15.17 45.09 43.77
C MET A 847 13.62 45.07 43.95
N TYR A 848 13.06 44.92 45.16
CA TYR A 848 13.20 45.88 46.26
C TYR A 848 12.87 45.30 47.66
N ALA A 849 13.65 45.74 48.66
CA ALA A 849 13.44 45.86 50.12
C ALA A 849 12.29 45.15 50.91
N SER A 850 12.69 44.50 52.03
CA SER A 850 12.33 44.87 53.43
C SER A 850 11.74 43.78 54.36
N GLY A 851 12.48 43.47 55.45
CA GLY A 851 11.96 43.03 56.77
C GLY A 851 11.44 41.59 56.96
N GLY A 852 11.84 40.82 57.98
CA GLY A 852 12.88 41.06 58.99
C GLY A 852 12.85 40.02 60.14
N SER A 853 14.01 39.64 60.69
CA SER A 853 14.23 38.78 61.88
C SER A 853 13.78 37.29 61.77
N SER A 854 14.45 36.29 62.37
CA SER A 854 15.57 36.29 63.35
C SER A 854 16.68 35.30 63.00
N GLU A 855 17.90 35.58 63.49
CA GLU A 855 19.11 34.74 63.42
C GLU A 855 19.18 33.72 64.61
N PRO A 856 20.14 32.75 64.72
CA PRO A 856 21.59 32.93 64.52
C PRO A 856 22.43 31.83 63.81
N GLN A 857 23.42 32.30 63.05
CA GLN A 857 24.85 31.90 63.00
C GLN A 857 25.32 30.46 62.67
N LEU A 858 25.96 30.39 61.48
CA LEU A 858 27.20 29.70 61.07
C LEU A 858 27.68 28.38 61.72
N THR A 859 28.13 27.47 60.86
CA THR A 859 29.53 26.99 60.86
C THR A 859 29.97 26.64 59.44
N GLU A 860 31.19 27.00 59.02
CA GLU A 860 31.56 27.07 57.60
C GLU A 860 32.29 25.80 57.06
N GLU A 861 32.69 24.87 57.94
CA GLU A 861 33.42 23.65 57.58
C GLU A 861 32.60 22.62 56.78
N GLN A 862 31.26 22.66 56.84
CA GLN A 862 30.41 21.64 56.20
C GLN A 862 30.20 21.84 54.69
N ARG A 863 30.64 22.96 54.10
CA ARG A 863 30.52 23.19 52.65
C ARG A 863 31.67 22.59 51.84
N ALA A 864 32.91 22.75 52.29
CA ALA A 864 34.09 22.20 51.60
C ALA A 864 34.01 20.67 51.44
N LEU A 865 33.61 19.98 52.53
CA LEU A 865 33.49 18.53 52.57
C LEU A 865 32.37 18.00 51.65
N LEU A 866 31.34 18.83 51.35
CA LEU A 866 30.26 18.48 50.42
C LEU A 866 30.67 18.68 48.96
N GLU A 867 31.39 19.77 48.63
CA GLU A 867 31.88 20.00 47.26
C GLU A 867 32.95 18.99 46.84
N GLU A 868 33.83 18.57 47.74
CA GLU A 868 34.80 17.50 47.47
C GLU A 868 34.11 16.14 47.26
N GLN A 869 33.13 15.81 48.10
CA GLN A 869 32.35 14.58 47.96
C GLN A 869 31.52 14.55 46.67
N GLN A 870 30.94 15.68 46.24
CA GLN A 870 30.24 15.79 44.97
C GLN A 870 31.19 15.68 43.76
N ARG A 871 32.39 16.28 43.81
CA ARG A 871 33.40 16.13 42.75
C ARG A 871 33.88 14.68 42.62
N LEU A 872 34.11 13.97 43.73
CA LEU A 872 34.46 12.55 43.71
C LEU A 872 33.33 11.67 43.15
N GLN A 873 32.06 11.92 43.52
CA GLN A 873 30.93 11.19 42.91
C GLN A 873 30.81 11.47 41.40
N GLN A 874 31.01 12.71 40.96
CA GLN A 874 30.91 13.06 39.53
C GLN A 874 32.08 12.51 38.70
N GLN A 875 33.28 12.38 39.29
CA GLN A 875 34.41 11.68 38.66
C GLN A 875 34.20 10.16 38.60
N LEU A 876 33.67 9.54 39.66
CA LEU A 876 33.33 8.11 39.68
C LEU A 876 32.26 7.77 38.64
N ALA A 877 31.17 8.54 38.58
CA ALA A 877 30.11 8.35 37.59
C ALA A 877 30.64 8.44 36.14
N ASN A 878 31.55 9.37 35.86
CA ASN A 878 32.20 9.47 34.56
C ASN A 878 33.18 8.32 34.29
N GLN A 879 33.91 7.81 35.30
CA GLN A 879 34.75 6.61 35.15
C GLN A 879 33.92 5.35 34.88
N GLU A 880 32.75 5.21 35.52
CA GLU A 880 31.85 4.08 35.28
C GLU A 880 31.17 4.17 33.92
N ALA A 881 30.78 5.36 33.46
CA ALA A 881 30.28 5.58 32.11
C ALA A 881 31.33 5.24 31.04
N ILE A 882 32.59 5.67 31.23
CA ILE A 882 33.70 5.35 30.33
C ILE A 882 34.03 3.85 30.38
N ARG A 883 34.01 3.21 31.56
CA ARG A 883 34.16 1.75 31.68
C ARG A 883 33.04 0.99 30.98
N ALA A 884 31.79 1.44 31.10
CA ALA A 884 30.66 0.82 30.42
C ALA A 884 30.79 0.92 28.90
N GLN A 885 31.15 2.10 28.37
CA GLN A 885 31.45 2.27 26.95
C GLN A 885 32.62 1.40 26.50
N GLN A 886 33.74 1.41 27.23
CA GLN A 886 34.92 0.58 26.92
C GLN A 886 34.62 -0.93 27.04
N GLU A 887 33.75 -1.38 27.95
CA GLU A 887 33.27 -2.77 27.96
C GLU A 887 32.41 -3.09 26.74
N THR A 888 31.50 -2.19 26.33
CA THR A 888 30.70 -2.42 25.11
C THR A 888 31.55 -2.42 23.86
N GLU A 889 32.53 -1.51 23.72
CA GLU A 889 33.51 -1.53 22.63
C GLU A 889 34.41 -2.76 22.69
N ARG A 890 34.83 -3.22 23.88
CA ARG A 890 35.67 -4.42 24.03
C ARG A 890 34.88 -5.70 23.72
N LYS A 891 33.59 -5.76 24.07
CA LYS A 891 32.67 -6.84 23.69
C LYS A 891 32.41 -6.82 22.18
N ALA A 892 32.16 -5.65 21.58
CA ALA A 892 32.01 -5.48 20.13
C ALA A 892 33.29 -5.84 19.36
N ARG A 893 34.47 -5.40 19.82
CA ARG A 893 35.78 -5.77 19.24
C ARG A 893 36.09 -7.26 19.43
N MET A 894 35.71 -7.87 20.56
CA MET A 894 35.87 -9.31 20.77
C MET A 894 34.95 -10.12 19.84
N GLN A 895 33.70 -9.68 19.64
CA GLN A 895 32.79 -10.27 18.66
C GLN A 895 33.28 -10.05 17.21
N ALA A 896 33.83 -8.88 16.88
CA ALA A 896 34.43 -8.62 15.58
C ALA A 896 35.71 -9.43 15.35
N GLN A 897 36.54 -9.66 16.38
CA GLN A 897 37.68 -10.57 16.29
C GLN A 897 37.25 -12.04 16.20
N GLN A 898 36.17 -12.45 16.86
CA GLN A 898 35.60 -13.79 16.68
C GLN A 898 35.00 -13.97 15.28
N ALA A 899 34.32 -12.96 14.74
CA ALA A 899 33.84 -12.96 13.36
C ALA A 899 35.01 -13.04 12.36
N MET A 900 36.01 -12.15 12.46
CA MET A 900 37.20 -12.21 11.60
C MET A 900 38.02 -13.49 11.77
N ALA A 901 38.04 -14.11 12.96
CA ALA A 901 38.67 -15.42 13.16
C ALA A 901 37.87 -16.57 12.53
N GLN A 902 36.53 -16.48 12.52
CA GLN A 902 35.66 -17.42 11.82
C GLN A 902 35.78 -17.24 10.30
N GLU A 903 35.75 -16.00 9.79
CA GLU A 903 35.99 -15.68 8.39
C GLU A 903 37.40 -16.10 7.94
N ALA A 904 38.43 -15.94 8.78
CA ALA A 904 39.78 -16.44 8.49
C ALA A 904 39.83 -17.98 8.44
N GLN A 905 39.14 -18.69 9.35
CA GLN A 905 39.05 -20.15 9.32
C GLN A 905 38.21 -20.67 8.14
N GLU A 906 37.19 -19.95 7.70
CA GLU A 906 36.48 -20.26 6.46
C GLU A 906 37.34 -19.92 5.23
N PHE A 907 38.16 -18.87 5.26
CA PHE A 907 39.08 -18.51 4.19
C PHE A 907 40.24 -19.52 4.05
N GLU A 908 40.83 -20.00 5.15
CA GLU A 908 41.79 -21.11 5.12
C GLU A 908 41.14 -22.41 4.59
N ARG A 909 39.90 -22.72 5.00
CA ARG A 909 39.14 -23.85 4.45
C ARG A 909 38.85 -23.71 2.95
N LEU A 910 38.54 -22.50 2.48
CA LEU A 910 38.31 -22.21 1.07
C LEU A 910 39.61 -22.24 0.25
N GLN A 911 40.74 -21.79 0.81
CA GLN A 911 42.05 -21.96 0.17
C GLN A 911 42.45 -23.44 0.09
N ALA A 912 42.23 -24.22 1.15
CA ALA A 912 42.46 -25.67 1.13
C ALA A 912 41.60 -26.37 0.06
N GLN A 913 40.30 -26.05 -0.02
CA GLN A 913 39.41 -26.59 -1.07
C GLN A 913 39.75 -26.12 -2.49
N GLN A 914 40.45 -24.99 -2.66
CA GLN A 914 40.92 -24.52 -3.97
C GLN A 914 42.26 -25.14 -4.36
N GLN A 915 43.14 -25.46 -3.41
CA GLN A 915 44.41 -26.16 -3.69
C GLN A 915 44.19 -27.64 -4.08
N GLU A 916 43.13 -28.29 -3.62
CA GLU A 916 42.73 -29.63 -4.10
C GLU A 916 42.12 -29.65 -5.52
N ARG A 917 42.05 -28.51 -6.23
CA ARG A 917 41.39 -28.40 -7.55
C ARG A 917 42.24 -27.78 -8.68
N GLN A 918 43.51 -28.18 -8.78
CA GLN A 918 44.27 -28.08 -10.04
C GLN A 918 44.95 -29.44 -10.34
N VAL A 919 44.32 -30.29 -11.17
CA VAL A 919 44.63 -30.51 -12.61
C VAL A 919 45.70 -31.61 -12.83
N PRO A 920 45.64 -32.48 -13.85
CA PRO A 920 44.61 -32.73 -14.88
C PRO A 920 43.97 -34.14 -14.80
N GLN A 921 42.96 -34.38 -15.64
CA GLN A 921 42.70 -35.72 -16.21
C GLN A 921 42.32 -35.56 -17.68
N ASP A 922 43.14 -36.10 -18.58
CA ASP A 922 42.87 -36.17 -20.03
C ASP A 922 42.39 -37.57 -20.43
N PHE A 923 41.40 -37.60 -21.32
CA PHE A 923 41.03 -38.68 -22.24
C PHE A 923 41.40 -40.14 -21.90
N GLU A 924 40.40 -40.93 -21.51
CA GLU A 924 40.43 -42.37 -21.80
C GLU A 924 40.22 -42.62 -23.30
N GLY A 925 41.25 -43.20 -23.94
CA GLY A 925 41.14 -43.92 -25.20
C GLY A 925 41.22 -45.43 -24.94
N THR A 926 40.32 -46.20 -25.53
CA THR A 926 40.20 -47.66 -25.36
C THR A 926 41.48 -48.45 -25.72
N VAL A 927 41.82 -49.51 -24.96
CA VAL A 927 42.03 -50.92 -25.42
C VAL A 927 42.81 -51.78 -24.40
N GLU A 928 42.22 -52.92 -24.01
CA GLU A 928 42.78 -54.22 -23.52
C GLU A 928 43.97 -54.37 -22.53
N LYS A 929 43.89 -55.46 -21.73
CA LYS A 929 44.99 -56.26 -21.09
C LYS A 929 45.74 -55.62 -19.91
N GLU A 930 46.26 -56.36 -18.92
CA GLU A 930 45.99 -57.73 -18.41
C GLU A 930 46.60 -57.88 -16.99
N LYS A 931 46.13 -58.84 -16.19
CA LYS A 931 46.79 -59.45 -15.00
C LYS A 931 46.97 -58.61 -13.70
N GLU A 932 46.53 -59.15 -12.55
CA GLU A 932 47.33 -59.74 -11.44
C GLU A 932 48.19 -58.69 -10.69
N GLY A 933 47.84 -58.24 -9.48
CA GLY A 933 48.02 -58.96 -8.19
C GLY A 933 49.09 -58.21 -7.36
N ASP A 934 49.33 -58.41 -6.05
CA ASP A 934 48.63 -59.05 -4.92
C ASP A 934 49.30 -58.49 -3.60
N ALA A 935 48.84 -58.87 -2.40
CA ALA A 935 49.53 -58.75 -1.08
C ALA A 935 50.01 -57.34 -0.60
N LYS A 936 49.42 -56.72 0.44
CA LYS A 936 49.47 -57.00 1.91
C LYS A 936 50.69 -56.45 2.69
N GLY A 937 50.40 -55.61 3.70
CA GLY A 937 51.15 -55.47 4.96
C GLY A 937 52.35 -54.49 4.98
N VAL A 938 52.97 -54.19 6.13
CA VAL A 938 52.57 -54.43 7.54
C VAL A 938 53.43 -53.57 8.50
N ASP A 939 52.86 -53.06 9.60
CA ASP A 939 53.49 -52.69 10.91
C ASP A 939 54.67 -51.65 10.98
N VAL A 940 55.23 -51.18 12.13
CA VAL A 940 54.75 -50.66 13.45
C VAL A 940 55.93 -49.92 14.18
N GLU A 941 55.65 -48.85 14.96
CA GLU A 941 56.47 -48.22 16.05
C GLU A 941 57.92 -47.67 15.86
N GLY A 942 58.37 -46.82 16.82
CA GLY A 942 59.78 -46.42 17.07
C GLY A 942 60.19 -45.00 16.59
N THR A 943 60.11 -43.87 17.30
CA THR A 943 60.51 -43.46 18.69
C THR A 943 62.00 -43.06 18.84
N VAL A 944 62.29 -41.99 19.63
CA VAL A 944 63.58 -41.56 20.26
C VAL A 944 64.38 -40.35 19.67
N LEU A 945 64.39 -39.21 20.40
CA LEU A 945 65.41 -38.10 20.55
C LEU A 945 65.96 -37.36 19.28
N VAL A 946 66.40 -36.08 19.29
CA VAL A 946 67.35 -35.32 20.16
C VAL A 946 67.08 -33.77 20.16
N LYS A 947 67.71 -33.05 21.10
CA LYS A 947 67.79 -31.59 21.43
C LYS A 947 68.68 -30.73 20.46
N PRO A 948 69.01 -29.42 20.70
CA PRO A 948 68.25 -28.24 21.22
C PRO A 948 68.59 -26.86 20.52
N ALA A 949 67.93 -25.77 20.97
CA ALA A 949 68.43 -24.37 21.01
C ALA A 949 68.68 -23.62 19.66
N ALA A 950 68.89 -22.30 19.59
CA ALA A 950 69.10 -21.27 20.64
C ALA A 950 68.52 -19.89 20.29
N GLU A 951 68.36 -19.03 21.30
CA GLU A 951 68.21 -17.57 21.18
C GLU A 951 69.60 -16.88 21.16
N ALA A 952 69.69 -15.66 20.62
CA ALA A 952 70.56 -14.58 21.12
C ALA A 952 70.21 -13.22 20.48
N ALA A 953 70.35 -12.14 21.25
CA ALA A 953 70.18 -10.75 20.80
C ALA A 953 71.26 -9.84 21.41
N SER A 954 71.15 -8.51 21.22
CA SER A 954 71.77 -7.39 21.99
C SER A 954 72.96 -6.64 21.31
N PRO A 955 73.36 -5.43 21.78
CA PRO A 955 72.53 -4.21 21.99
C PRO A 955 73.28 -2.84 21.73
N ILE A 956 72.61 -1.69 21.97
CA ILE A 956 73.20 -0.33 22.26
C ILE A 956 73.91 0.35 21.04
N THR A 957 74.17 1.66 20.85
CA THR A 957 74.11 3.02 21.52
C THR A 957 73.60 4.06 20.46
N GLU A 958 73.30 5.36 20.68
CA GLU A 958 72.65 6.18 21.75
C GLU A 958 72.37 7.63 21.25
N GLN A 959 71.64 8.44 22.05
CA GLN A 959 71.60 9.93 22.08
C GLN A 959 70.99 10.77 20.92
N SER A 960 70.75 12.05 21.24
CA SER A 960 69.85 13.05 20.61
C SER A 960 70.38 14.49 20.92
N PRO A 961 69.75 15.66 20.54
CA PRO A 961 68.82 15.99 19.45
C PRO A 961 69.29 17.27 18.64
N PRO A 962 68.66 18.50 18.54
CA PRO A 962 68.94 19.49 17.45
C PRO A 962 69.35 20.90 18.02
N PRO A 963 69.00 22.11 17.48
CA PRO A 963 68.76 22.64 16.11
C PRO A 963 69.62 23.91 15.74
N ASP A 964 69.25 24.60 14.65
CA ASP A 964 69.26 26.08 14.42
C ASP A 964 70.46 26.93 13.90
N VAL A 965 70.12 27.78 12.90
CA VAL A 965 70.52 29.19 12.60
C VAL A 965 71.85 29.57 11.89
N ALA A 966 71.71 30.48 10.90
CA ALA A 966 72.70 31.38 10.24
C ALA A 966 73.82 30.76 9.37
N GLU A 967 74.40 31.41 8.35
CA GLU A 967 74.09 32.62 7.55
C GLU A 967 74.84 32.50 6.19
N GLY A 968 74.40 33.19 5.10
CA GLY A 968 75.17 33.19 3.84
C GLY A 968 74.45 33.61 2.55
N GLU A 969 74.60 34.87 2.17
CA GLU A 969 74.25 35.46 0.86
C GLU A 969 75.39 35.28 -0.19
N PRO A 970 75.26 35.69 -1.48
CA PRO A 970 74.07 36.07 -2.27
C PRO A 970 74.02 35.48 -3.71
N SER A 971 72.91 35.68 -4.44
CA SER A 971 72.85 36.53 -5.67
C SER A 971 71.85 36.10 -6.78
N GLY A 972 71.06 37.08 -7.27
CA GLY A 972 70.61 37.21 -8.66
C GLY A 972 69.34 36.46 -9.15
N GLY A 973 68.24 37.18 -9.39
CA GLY A 973 67.15 36.70 -10.28
C GLY A 973 65.69 37.01 -9.92
N GLN A 974 65.29 38.29 -9.89
CA GLN A 974 63.87 38.70 -9.98
C GLN A 974 63.38 38.54 -11.44
N GLY A 975 62.10 38.50 -11.84
CA GLY A 975 60.76 38.76 -11.25
C GLY A 975 59.81 39.10 -12.44
N ASP A 976 58.50 39.32 -12.36
CA ASP A 976 57.48 39.15 -11.32
C ASP A 976 56.09 39.08 -12.03
N VAL A 977 54.95 39.14 -11.32
CA VAL A 977 53.59 38.78 -11.82
C VAL A 977 52.58 39.98 -11.86
N SER A 978 51.49 39.81 -12.63
CA SER A 978 50.14 40.45 -12.55
C SER A 978 49.81 41.85 -13.16
N ASP A 979 48.74 41.82 -13.98
CA ASP A 979 47.51 42.66 -13.99
C ASP A 979 47.42 44.16 -14.42
N THR A 980 46.79 44.36 -15.60
CA THR A 980 45.76 45.39 -15.94
C THR A 980 46.19 46.88 -16.15
N PRO A 981 45.30 47.85 -16.56
CA PRO A 981 44.55 47.93 -17.85
C PRO A 981 44.49 49.35 -18.51
N LYS A 982 43.83 49.45 -19.70
CA LYS A 982 43.22 50.62 -20.43
C LYS A 982 44.04 51.50 -21.43
N ALA A 983 43.38 51.81 -22.56
CA ALA A 983 43.52 52.96 -23.51
C ALA A 983 44.84 53.10 -24.32
N GLY A 984 44.90 53.74 -25.51
CA GLY A 984 43.88 54.39 -26.36
C GLY A 984 44.51 55.02 -27.65
N ASP A 985 43.66 55.52 -28.58
CA ASP A 985 43.98 56.14 -29.91
C ASP A 985 44.67 55.23 -30.96
N ASP A 986 44.55 55.42 -32.30
CA ASP A 986 44.22 56.62 -33.12
C ASP A 986 43.18 56.36 -34.25
N GLY A 987 42.70 57.40 -34.95
CA GLY A 987 41.62 57.37 -35.99
C GLY A 987 42.04 57.06 -37.46
N PRO A 988 41.33 57.52 -38.54
CA PRO A 988 40.30 58.58 -38.60
C PRO A 988 39.06 58.23 -39.53
N PRO A 989 38.40 59.10 -40.38
CA PRO A 989 36.92 59.29 -40.34
C PRO A 989 36.23 59.31 -41.76
N PRO A 990 35.14 60.07 -42.06
CA PRO A 990 33.82 60.32 -41.41
C PRO A 990 32.59 59.95 -42.33
N GLY A 991 31.34 60.10 -41.86
CA GLY A 991 30.15 60.22 -42.76
C GLY A 991 28.73 60.10 -42.13
N ASP A 992 27.93 61.15 -42.29
CA ASP A 992 26.45 61.31 -42.34
C ASP A 992 25.47 60.61 -41.34
N ASP A 993 25.12 61.39 -40.32
CA ASP A 993 23.77 61.94 -40.00
C ASP A 993 22.43 61.16 -40.21
N SER A 994 21.76 60.94 -39.07
CA SER A 994 20.48 61.56 -38.67
C SER A 994 19.20 61.46 -39.54
N GLN A 995 18.32 60.48 -39.22
CA GLN A 995 17.10 60.77 -38.43
C GLN A 995 16.51 59.51 -37.76
#